data_AF-A0A922W8T3-F1
#
_entry.id   AF-A0A922W8T3-F1
#
_cell.length_a   1.000
_cell.length_b   1.000
_cell.length_c   1.000
_cell.angle_alpha   90.00
_cell.angle_beta   90.00
_cell.angle_gamma   90.00
#
_symmetry.space_group_name_H-M   'P 1'
#
loop_
_entity.id
_entity.type
_entity.pdbx_description
1 polymer ?
#
loop_
_entity_poly.entity_id
_entity_poly.type
_entity_poly.pdbx_seq_one_letter_code
_entity_poly.pdbx_strand_id
1 'polypeptide(L)'
;LDPLWADPNIDYVGVDWYPPIGDWREGEGHLDAVAGYAGSADPAYLAANAAGGENFDWYYGSEADRAAQVRTPITDEAYGEPWVWRSKDLKSWWSNAHHDRPGGVRSAAPTAWIPGMKPIRLTEFGCAAVDKGGNGPNLFSDPKSSESFLPPFSTGARDDLMQRRAMEAWLSHFAADGNNPVSAVYGGRMVQGLDAWCWDARPYPDFPAREAVWADAGNWRAGHWLNGRLAGEGRDLIAAILKRGGLDEADFVITGVDGAVAGYVIDRPMRTRDALEPLLFALDAEGGERNGRVAVVGRREGVVSLSAGALAMPKDGAPISASRVLETAPDTVRVRFIDEVADYQAGSVVLRGPETGGGGLDMDLPAACSAGLAKAGAERALAASAETLTAHLAPLEALRLEPGDAVAVEGRAGVWRVTRIELDEEPRAVLTPWVETGAVDDGVDWRVAAPGGGVGAPFMALLDLPPLPGAEDDGRPLAAVAGEPWRAMQVHGGADADGLTARAGVAQPATVGRLTAFLPSGVTGRWDEVNVLTVGVEGRAPETRSADAVLNGANAVAVRGDDGWEIVQFRDAELLGGDVWRLSGLLRGQQGTEGEMGAGAGAVVVFLDETLARLEVQAGERGLPMLWRAGPAGAPPGGDGFSEAAFTWRGVHDRPWAPAHLTVTAEDGGRRLCWIARTRREGDRWDGETQASDPLRFRVRMLDGEAVVRAFEVEAETAVYDAGDLAADFPGGVDYSARVAVSQWSPVFGWGVEAVAVLG
;
A
#
# COMPACT_ATOMS: atom_id res chain seq x y z
N LEU A 1 26.58 5.50 26.12
CA LEU A 1 25.54 6.57 26.08
C LEU A 1 24.46 6.32 27.13
N ASP A 2 24.78 5.55 28.18
CA ASP A 2 23.83 5.05 29.16
C ASP A 2 23.02 6.13 29.88
N PRO A 3 23.56 7.32 30.20
CA PRO A 3 22.74 8.39 30.77
C PRO A 3 21.58 8.82 29.85
N LEU A 4 21.80 8.86 28.54
CA LEU A 4 20.76 9.14 27.56
C LEU A 4 19.79 7.97 27.46
N TRP A 5 20.32 6.75 27.31
CA TRP A 5 19.49 5.55 27.17
C TRP A 5 18.72 5.21 28.44
N ALA A 6 19.13 5.65 29.62
CA ALA A 6 18.41 5.45 30.87
C ALA A 6 17.36 6.55 31.16
N ASP A 7 17.36 7.65 30.41
CA ASP A 7 16.45 8.78 30.63
C ASP A 7 14.98 8.34 30.47
N PRO A 8 14.06 8.68 31.40
CA PRO A 8 12.67 8.24 31.34
C PRO A 8 11.88 8.73 30.11
N ASN A 9 12.39 9.73 29.37
CA ASN A 9 11.76 10.26 28.15
C ASN A 9 12.21 9.52 26.86
N ILE A 10 13.09 8.53 26.97
CA ILE A 10 13.55 7.72 25.83
C ILE A 10 12.88 6.34 25.89
N ASP A 11 12.17 5.93 24.86
CA ASP A 11 11.40 4.68 24.89
C ASP A 11 12.23 3.44 24.51
N TYR A 12 13.24 3.60 23.64
CA TYR A 12 14.04 2.50 23.10
C TYR A 12 15.47 2.95 22.73
N VAL A 13 16.35 1.97 22.51
CA VAL A 13 17.71 2.18 21.98
C VAL A 13 17.69 1.95 20.47
N GLY A 14 17.92 3.00 19.68
CA GLY A 14 18.08 2.89 18.23
C GLY A 14 19.50 2.47 17.87
N VAL A 15 19.65 1.46 17.02
CA VAL A 15 20.94 0.96 16.54
C VAL A 15 20.91 0.87 15.02
N ASP A 16 21.91 1.48 14.39
CA ASP A 16 22.23 1.24 12.99
C ASP A 16 22.97 -0.10 12.85
N TRP A 17 22.36 -1.09 12.20
CA TRP A 17 22.77 -2.50 12.26
C TRP A 17 23.33 -3.01 10.94
N TYR A 18 24.64 -2.76 10.76
CA TYR A 18 25.41 -3.27 9.62
C TYR A 18 26.67 -4.07 9.99
N PRO A 19 26.70 -4.88 11.06
CA PRO A 19 27.90 -5.65 11.35
C PRO A 19 28.10 -6.75 10.29
N PRO A 20 29.34 -7.16 9.97
CA PRO A 20 29.60 -8.23 9.02
C PRO A 20 28.88 -9.52 9.39
N ILE A 21 28.21 -10.12 8.40
CA ILE A 21 27.55 -11.43 8.48
C ILE A 21 28.27 -12.45 7.58
N GLY A 22 29.46 -12.12 7.08
CA GLY A 22 30.32 -13.00 6.30
C GLY A 22 31.77 -12.49 6.25
N ASP A 23 32.65 -13.34 5.72
CA ASP A 23 34.06 -13.11 5.38
C ASP A 23 34.44 -13.99 4.16
N TRP A 24 33.49 -14.18 3.25
CA TRP A 24 33.62 -15.08 2.10
C TRP A 24 34.64 -14.56 1.08
N ARG A 25 35.32 -15.47 0.37
CA ARG A 25 36.39 -15.15 -0.60
C ARG A 25 36.24 -16.03 -1.84
N GLU A 26 36.98 -15.71 -2.88
CA GLU A 26 37.05 -16.58 -4.05
C GLU A 26 37.87 -17.85 -3.78
N GLY A 27 37.45 -18.95 -4.39
CA GLY A 27 38.13 -20.26 -4.36
C GLY A 27 37.83 -21.10 -3.11
N GLU A 28 38.27 -22.37 -3.12
CA GLU A 28 37.93 -23.34 -2.06
C GLU A 28 38.95 -23.38 -0.89
N GLY A 29 40.01 -22.58 -0.97
CA GLY A 29 41.14 -22.65 -0.03
C GLY A 29 41.00 -21.80 1.24
N HIS A 30 39.98 -20.94 1.34
CA HIS A 30 39.76 -20.10 2.51
C HIS A 30 39.03 -20.84 3.63
N LEU A 31 39.14 -20.33 4.86
CA LEU A 31 38.68 -21.04 6.06
C LEU A 31 37.18 -21.40 6.04
N ASP A 32 36.33 -20.58 5.43
CA ASP A 32 34.89 -20.80 5.38
C ASP A 32 34.49 -21.88 4.36
N ALA A 33 35.15 -21.95 3.20
CA ALA A 33 34.96 -23.05 2.25
C ALA A 33 35.47 -24.38 2.85
N VAL A 34 36.63 -24.34 3.51
CA VAL A 34 37.20 -25.51 4.23
C VAL A 34 36.29 -25.96 5.37
N ALA A 35 35.51 -25.05 5.98
CA ALA A 35 34.50 -25.38 6.98
C ALA A 35 33.25 -26.07 6.40
N GLY A 36 33.13 -26.18 5.07
CA GLY A 36 32.09 -26.93 4.38
C GLY A 36 30.86 -26.12 4.00
N TYR A 37 30.92 -24.79 4.04
CA TYR A 37 29.86 -23.92 3.53
C TYR A 37 29.91 -23.83 2.00
N ALA A 38 28.75 -23.64 1.37
CA ALA A 38 28.60 -23.73 -0.08
C ALA A 38 28.61 -22.38 -0.82
N GLY A 39 28.89 -21.27 -0.13
CA GLY A 39 28.91 -19.95 -0.75
C GLY A 39 28.67 -18.79 0.21
N SER A 40 28.87 -17.56 -0.28
CA SER A 40 28.64 -16.33 0.51
C SER A 40 27.17 -16.12 0.93
N ALA A 41 26.23 -16.63 0.13
CA ALA A 41 24.79 -16.54 0.40
C ALA A 41 24.21 -17.82 1.03
N ASP A 42 25.05 -18.77 1.45
CA ASP A 42 24.62 -20.01 2.11
C ASP A 42 23.83 -19.67 3.41
N PRO A 43 22.57 -20.12 3.55
CA PRO A 43 21.77 -19.82 4.74
C PRO A 43 22.41 -20.28 6.06
N ALA A 44 23.09 -21.45 6.07
CA ALA A 44 23.74 -21.96 7.26
C ALA A 44 24.99 -21.14 7.61
N TYR A 45 25.71 -20.66 6.60
CA TYR A 45 26.85 -19.77 6.77
C TYR A 45 26.45 -18.44 7.40
N LEU A 46 25.43 -17.78 6.83
CA LEU A 46 24.95 -16.49 7.31
C LEU A 46 24.33 -16.60 8.71
N ALA A 47 23.57 -17.66 8.97
CA ALA A 47 23.01 -17.91 10.29
C ALA A 47 24.09 -18.09 11.37
N ALA A 48 25.20 -18.78 11.05
CA ALA A 48 26.33 -18.94 11.96
C ALA A 48 27.05 -17.60 12.24
N ASN A 49 27.03 -16.66 11.30
CA ASN A 49 27.67 -15.35 11.43
C ASN A 49 26.76 -14.25 12.00
N ALA A 50 25.46 -14.50 12.19
CA ALA A 50 24.54 -13.52 12.78
C ALA A 50 24.98 -13.10 14.21
N ALA A 51 25.35 -14.07 15.05
CA ALA A 51 25.96 -13.83 16.35
C ALA A 51 27.24 -14.66 16.52
N GLY A 52 28.11 -14.60 15.51
CA GLY A 52 29.38 -15.32 15.42
C GLY A 52 30.28 -14.70 14.34
N GLY A 53 31.52 -15.12 14.19
CA GLY A 53 32.42 -14.58 13.16
C GLY A 53 33.01 -13.20 13.47
N GLU A 54 33.26 -12.38 12.43
CA GLU A 54 33.87 -11.04 12.57
C GLU A 54 33.02 -10.15 13.49
N ASN A 55 33.66 -9.44 14.42
CA ASN A 55 33.01 -8.59 15.45
C ASN A 55 32.16 -9.33 16.49
N PHE A 56 32.29 -10.66 16.59
CA PHE A 56 31.76 -11.45 17.71
C PHE A 56 32.79 -12.43 18.26
N ASP A 57 33.25 -13.36 17.42
CA ASP A 57 34.26 -14.34 17.81
C ASP A 57 35.68 -13.78 17.67
N TRP A 58 35.89 -12.97 16.63
CA TRP A 58 37.21 -12.48 16.25
C TRP A 58 37.16 -11.13 15.51
N TYR A 59 38.31 -10.49 15.34
CA TYR A 59 38.51 -9.28 14.54
C TYR A 59 39.82 -9.38 13.74
N TYR A 60 40.00 -8.49 12.75
CA TYR A 60 41.27 -8.32 12.03
C TYR A 60 42.09 -7.17 12.62
N GLY A 61 43.35 -7.44 12.98
CA GLY A 61 44.25 -6.42 13.52
C GLY A 61 44.81 -5.45 12.46
N SER A 62 44.79 -5.87 11.19
CA SER A 62 45.26 -5.10 10.05
C SER A 62 44.68 -5.61 8.72
N GLU A 63 44.84 -4.84 7.64
CA GLU A 63 44.49 -5.30 6.30
C GLU A 63 45.33 -6.51 5.83
N ALA A 64 46.58 -6.63 6.31
CA ALA A 64 47.40 -7.80 6.02
C ALA A 64 46.82 -9.05 6.70
N ASP A 65 46.34 -8.92 7.94
CA ASP A 65 45.64 -10.00 8.65
C ASP A 65 44.34 -10.36 7.94
N ARG A 66 43.57 -9.36 7.47
CA ARG A 66 42.39 -9.60 6.65
C ARG A 66 42.76 -10.37 5.39
N ALA A 67 43.74 -9.92 4.61
CA ALA A 67 44.16 -10.62 3.38
C ALA A 67 44.62 -12.07 3.64
N ALA A 68 45.33 -12.31 4.74
CA ALA A 68 45.81 -13.65 5.13
C ALA A 68 44.78 -14.48 5.94
N GLN A 69 43.60 -13.93 6.22
CA GLN A 69 42.55 -14.54 7.04
C GLN A 69 43.00 -14.87 8.48
N VAL A 70 43.86 -14.03 9.06
CA VAL A 70 44.35 -14.13 10.45
C VAL A 70 43.31 -13.55 11.41
N ARG A 71 42.40 -14.41 11.86
CA ARG A 71 41.28 -14.08 12.76
C ARG A 71 41.74 -14.02 14.22
N THR A 72 41.81 -12.82 14.81
CA THR A 72 42.24 -12.62 16.21
C THR A 72 41.05 -12.71 17.16
N PRO A 73 41.02 -13.63 18.15
CA PRO A 73 39.87 -13.80 19.03
C PRO A 73 39.53 -12.54 19.86
N ILE A 74 38.24 -12.24 19.99
CA ILE A 74 37.75 -11.17 20.89
C ILE A 74 37.62 -11.74 22.30
N THR A 75 38.47 -11.27 23.21
CA THR A 75 38.50 -11.68 24.62
C THR A 75 38.58 -10.48 25.56
N ASP A 76 38.20 -10.68 26.82
CA ASP A 76 38.41 -9.72 27.90
C ASP A 76 39.01 -10.46 29.10
N GLU A 77 40.32 -10.73 29.05
CA GLU A 77 41.02 -11.50 30.08
C GLU A 77 40.97 -10.83 31.47
N ALA A 78 40.81 -9.50 31.51
CA ALA A 78 40.83 -8.73 32.74
C ALA A 78 39.56 -8.89 33.59
N TYR A 79 38.38 -8.95 32.95
CA TYR A 79 37.10 -8.96 33.67
C TYR A 79 36.10 -10.03 33.19
N GLY A 80 36.42 -10.78 32.14
CA GLY A 80 35.54 -11.82 31.61
C GLY A 80 34.26 -11.28 30.96
N GLU A 81 34.28 -10.03 30.49
CA GLU A 81 33.15 -9.36 29.84
C GLU A 81 33.47 -9.09 28.34
N PRO A 82 33.74 -10.11 27.52
CA PRO A 82 34.13 -9.91 26.11
C PRO A 82 33.04 -9.21 25.30
N TRP A 83 31.78 -9.28 25.74
CA TRP A 83 30.64 -8.61 25.12
C TRP A 83 30.80 -7.10 24.99
N VAL A 84 31.66 -6.46 25.80
CA VAL A 84 31.98 -5.02 25.67
C VAL A 84 32.65 -4.71 24.33
N TRP A 85 33.35 -5.69 23.75
CA TRP A 85 34.09 -5.56 22.49
C TRP A 85 33.40 -6.24 21.31
N ARG A 86 32.33 -7.01 21.56
CA ARG A 86 31.57 -7.71 20.53
C ARG A 86 30.41 -6.83 20.07
N SER A 87 30.60 -6.08 18.99
CA SER A 87 29.54 -5.18 18.49
C SER A 87 28.27 -5.92 18.07
N LYS A 88 28.37 -7.23 17.77
CA LYS A 88 27.21 -8.08 17.47
C LYS A 88 26.48 -8.66 18.69
N ASP A 89 27.06 -8.58 19.89
CA ASP A 89 26.53 -9.24 21.08
C ASP A 89 25.48 -8.39 21.80
N LEU A 90 24.41 -8.01 21.07
CA LEU A 90 23.31 -7.21 21.60
C LEU A 90 22.68 -7.87 22.83
N LYS A 91 22.58 -9.21 22.83
CA LYS A 91 22.01 -9.97 23.94
C LYS A 91 22.80 -9.77 25.22
N SER A 92 24.12 -9.96 25.18
CA SER A 92 24.94 -9.78 26.37
C SER A 92 25.02 -8.31 26.76
N TRP A 93 25.15 -7.39 25.81
CA TRP A 93 25.10 -5.96 26.10
C TRP A 93 23.81 -5.59 26.85
N TRP A 94 22.64 -5.95 26.30
CA TRP A 94 21.35 -5.64 26.88
C TRP A 94 21.09 -6.32 28.24
N SER A 95 21.59 -7.54 28.42
CA SER A 95 21.32 -8.37 29.61
C SER A 95 22.27 -8.13 30.78
N ASN A 96 23.32 -7.32 30.64
CA ASN A 96 24.34 -7.13 31.68
C ASN A 96 24.33 -5.70 32.25
N ALA A 97 24.85 -5.57 33.47
CA ALA A 97 25.08 -4.26 34.06
C ALA A 97 26.29 -3.61 33.37
N HIS A 98 26.16 -2.36 32.97
CA HIS A 98 27.24 -1.65 32.30
C HIS A 98 28.16 -0.97 33.31
N HIS A 99 29.45 -0.95 33.01
CA HIS A 99 30.47 -0.26 33.80
C HIS A 99 31.38 0.53 32.86
N ASP A 100 31.57 1.82 33.14
CA ASP A 100 32.51 2.63 32.37
C ASP A 100 33.94 2.11 32.50
N ARG A 101 34.66 2.08 31.38
CA ARG A 101 36.07 1.64 31.31
C ARG A 101 37.03 2.74 30.83
N PRO A 102 37.14 3.89 31.53
CA PRO A 102 38.07 4.94 31.13
C PRO A 102 39.51 4.42 31.09
N GLY A 103 40.17 4.55 29.94
CA GLY A 103 41.51 4.00 29.74
C GLY A 103 41.59 2.46 29.85
N GLY A 104 40.47 1.75 29.69
CA GLY A 104 40.39 0.29 29.78
C GLY A 104 40.20 -0.28 31.20
N VAL A 105 40.08 0.56 32.23
CA VAL A 105 39.91 0.11 33.63
C VAL A 105 38.45 0.19 34.05
N ARG A 106 37.86 -0.94 34.47
CA ARG A 106 36.45 -1.04 34.86
C ARG A 106 36.15 -0.28 36.14
N SER A 107 35.16 0.61 36.07
CA SER A 107 34.63 1.32 37.22
C SER A 107 33.93 0.37 38.18
N ALA A 108 34.07 0.60 39.50
CA ALA A 108 33.46 -0.25 40.52
C ALA A 108 31.92 -0.16 40.51
N ALA A 109 31.39 1.05 40.33
CA ALA A 109 29.95 1.28 40.23
C ALA A 109 29.47 1.07 38.78
N PRO A 110 28.27 0.48 38.58
CA PRO A 110 27.65 0.43 37.26
C PRO A 110 27.13 1.81 36.84
N THR A 111 26.85 1.97 35.55
CA THR A 111 26.16 3.14 35.00
C THR A 111 24.67 3.12 35.39
N ALA A 112 23.89 4.09 34.89
CA ALA A 112 22.44 4.11 35.07
C ALA A 112 21.69 3.02 34.27
N TRP A 113 22.38 2.28 33.40
CA TRP A 113 21.75 1.19 32.65
C TRP A 113 21.39 0.03 33.58
N ILE A 114 20.12 -0.31 33.60
CA ILE A 114 19.60 -1.49 34.28
C ILE A 114 19.43 -2.60 33.22
N PRO A 115 19.92 -3.82 33.46
CA PRO A 115 19.75 -4.94 32.54
C PRO A 115 18.32 -5.07 32.02
N GLY A 116 18.18 -5.06 30.71
CA GLY A 116 16.91 -5.18 30.01
C GLY A 116 15.91 -4.04 30.21
N MET A 117 16.34 -2.84 30.62
CA MET A 117 15.42 -1.75 30.95
C MET A 117 14.65 -1.18 29.77
N LYS A 118 15.17 -1.28 28.55
CA LYS A 118 14.54 -0.75 27.34
C LYS A 118 14.70 -1.68 26.14
N PRO A 119 13.73 -1.72 25.23
CA PRO A 119 13.90 -2.42 23.97
C PRO A 119 14.94 -1.75 23.08
N ILE A 120 15.45 -2.53 22.14
CA ILE A 120 16.31 -2.14 21.03
C ILE A 120 15.45 -2.13 19.76
N ARG A 121 15.67 -1.13 18.92
CA ARG A 121 15.15 -1.07 17.56
C ARG A 121 16.34 -0.97 16.62
N LEU A 122 16.47 -1.93 15.70
CA LEU A 122 17.46 -1.82 14.64
C LEU A 122 16.86 -0.86 13.61
N THR A 123 17.26 0.41 13.68
CA THR A 123 16.65 1.50 12.92
C THR A 123 17.03 1.45 11.44
N GLU A 124 18.09 0.72 11.14
CA GLU A 124 18.51 0.34 9.81
C GLU A 124 19.13 -1.06 9.88
N PHE A 125 18.83 -1.92 8.90
CA PHE A 125 19.57 -3.14 8.64
C PHE A 125 19.44 -3.54 7.17
N GLY A 126 20.34 -4.41 6.71
CA GLY A 126 20.37 -4.93 5.35
C GLY A 126 21.80 -4.96 4.81
N CYS A 127 21.95 -5.22 3.52
CA CYS A 127 23.22 -5.00 2.81
C CYS A 127 22.94 -4.56 1.37
N ALA A 128 23.99 -4.08 0.71
CA ALA A 128 23.96 -3.77 -0.72
C ALA A 128 23.71 -5.05 -1.54
N ALA A 129 22.96 -4.92 -2.64
CA ALA A 129 22.70 -6.03 -3.58
C ALA A 129 23.91 -6.29 -4.50
N VAL A 130 25.03 -6.68 -3.89
CA VAL A 130 26.27 -7.07 -4.56
C VAL A 130 26.77 -8.40 -4.05
N ASP A 131 27.58 -9.09 -4.86
CA ASP A 131 28.25 -10.32 -4.47
C ASP A 131 29.02 -10.09 -3.16
N LYS A 132 28.87 -11.00 -2.20
CA LYS A 132 29.50 -10.90 -0.87
C LYS A 132 29.11 -9.63 -0.09
N GLY A 133 27.93 -9.05 -0.35
CA GLY A 133 27.34 -7.94 0.41
C GLY A 133 27.37 -8.14 1.93
N GLY A 134 27.26 -9.40 2.39
CA GLY A 134 27.35 -9.77 3.81
C GLY A 134 28.71 -9.50 4.47
N ASN A 135 29.81 -9.38 3.71
CA ASN A 135 31.15 -9.12 4.24
C ASN A 135 31.32 -7.69 4.80
N GLY A 136 30.51 -6.75 4.31
CA GLY A 136 30.52 -5.35 4.73
C GLY A 136 29.16 -4.71 4.50
N PRO A 137 28.14 -5.04 5.31
CA PRO A 137 26.76 -4.65 5.04
C PRO A 137 26.50 -3.14 5.00
N ASN A 138 27.37 -2.34 5.62
CA ASN A 138 27.29 -0.87 5.62
C ASN A 138 27.83 -0.26 4.33
N LEU A 139 28.57 -1.02 3.51
CA LEU A 139 29.23 -0.51 2.32
C LEU A 139 28.33 -0.66 1.10
N PHE A 140 28.29 0.39 0.28
CA PHE A 140 27.60 0.41 -1.00
C PHE A 140 28.30 1.36 -1.97
N SER A 141 28.05 1.15 -3.26
CA SER A 141 28.57 2.00 -4.33
C SER A 141 27.64 3.18 -4.56
N ASP A 142 28.14 4.40 -4.34
CA ASP A 142 27.52 5.65 -4.80
C ASP A 142 28.59 6.52 -5.46
N PRO A 143 28.62 6.62 -6.81
CA PRO A 143 29.60 7.42 -7.53
C PRO A 143 29.65 8.91 -7.13
N LYS A 144 28.63 9.42 -6.43
CA LYS A 144 28.55 10.80 -5.95
C LYS A 144 29.10 10.97 -4.54
N SER A 145 29.37 9.89 -3.81
CA SER A 145 29.87 9.91 -2.43
C SER A 145 31.35 9.57 -2.35
N SER A 146 32.09 10.30 -1.51
CA SER A 146 33.47 9.95 -1.14
C SER A 146 33.55 8.75 -0.20
N GLU A 147 32.42 8.28 0.34
CA GLU A 147 32.31 7.10 1.20
C GLU A 147 31.88 5.84 0.43
N SER A 148 31.97 5.88 -0.90
CA SER A 148 31.61 4.76 -1.78
C SER A 148 32.70 3.68 -1.79
N PHE A 149 32.42 2.55 -1.14
CA PHE A 149 33.31 1.38 -1.10
C PHE A 149 32.54 0.09 -1.37
N LEU A 150 33.25 -0.93 -1.86
CA LEU A 150 32.71 -2.28 -1.98
C LEU A 150 32.97 -3.06 -0.68
N PRO A 151 32.07 -4.02 -0.33
CA PRO A 151 32.35 -5.01 0.69
C PRO A 151 33.69 -5.72 0.44
N PRO A 152 34.44 -6.12 1.48
CA PRO A 152 35.69 -6.84 1.31
C PRO A 152 35.55 -8.04 0.36
N PHE A 153 36.46 -8.15 -0.61
CA PHE A 153 36.50 -9.22 -1.63
C PHE A 153 35.32 -9.28 -2.60
N SER A 154 34.37 -8.35 -2.53
CA SER A 154 33.29 -8.22 -3.52
C SER A 154 33.85 -7.76 -4.87
N THR A 155 33.30 -8.29 -5.96
CA THR A 155 33.56 -7.80 -7.32
C THR A 155 32.67 -6.61 -7.70
N GLY A 156 31.65 -6.31 -6.88
CA GLY A 156 30.61 -5.32 -7.18
C GLY A 156 29.56 -5.82 -8.18
N ALA A 157 29.57 -7.12 -8.50
CA ALA A 157 28.56 -7.71 -9.36
C ALA A 157 27.22 -7.70 -8.61
N ARG A 158 26.13 -7.32 -9.30
CA ARG A 158 24.80 -7.30 -8.69
C ARG A 158 24.41 -8.70 -8.21
N ASP A 159 23.97 -8.80 -6.97
CA ASP A 159 23.50 -10.05 -6.36
C ASP A 159 22.35 -9.77 -5.39
N ASP A 160 21.12 -9.90 -5.90
CA ASP A 160 19.89 -9.71 -5.12
C ASP A 160 19.67 -10.89 -4.14
N LEU A 161 20.23 -12.08 -4.42
CA LEU A 161 20.11 -13.26 -3.55
C LEU A 161 20.93 -13.06 -2.28
N MET A 162 22.15 -12.56 -2.38
CA MET A 162 22.99 -12.22 -1.23
C MET A 162 22.28 -11.22 -0.30
N GLN A 163 21.66 -10.17 -0.86
CA GLN A 163 20.89 -9.20 -0.08
C GLN A 163 19.73 -9.87 0.67
N ARG A 164 18.91 -10.65 -0.04
CA ARG A 164 17.79 -11.38 0.54
C ARG A 164 18.25 -12.31 1.68
N ARG A 165 19.27 -13.14 1.43
CA ARG A 165 19.75 -14.13 2.40
C ARG A 165 20.34 -13.49 3.65
N ALA A 166 21.05 -12.37 3.53
CA ALA A 166 21.53 -11.61 4.69
C ALA A 166 20.36 -11.10 5.55
N MET A 167 19.31 -10.57 4.92
CA MET A 167 18.12 -10.10 5.65
C MET A 167 17.37 -11.25 6.33
N GLU A 168 17.16 -12.37 5.61
CA GLU A 168 16.53 -13.57 6.16
C GLU A 168 17.30 -14.12 7.36
N ALA A 169 18.63 -14.11 7.32
CA ALA A 169 19.47 -14.55 8.43
C ALA A 169 19.25 -13.68 9.68
N TRP A 170 19.20 -12.35 9.55
CA TRP A 170 18.91 -11.45 10.67
C TRP A 170 17.50 -11.62 11.22
N LEU A 171 16.50 -11.64 10.35
CA LEU A 171 15.11 -11.82 10.73
C LEU A 171 14.90 -13.16 11.46
N SER A 172 15.48 -14.24 10.94
CA SER A 172 15.41 -15.57 11.57
C SER A 172 16.16 -15.62 12.89
N HIS A 173 17.32 -14.96 12.99
CA HIS A 173 18.11 -14.90 14.22
C HIS A 173 17.30 -14.30 15.36
N PHE A 174 16.68 -13.13 15.15
CA PHE A 174 15.92 -12.41 16.19
C PHE A 174 14.48 -12.90 16.37
N ALA A 175 13.96 -13.74 15.47
CA ALA A 175 12.71 -14.47 15.68
C ALA A 175 12.86 -15.62 16.69
N ALA A 176 14.07 -16.16 16.86
CA ALA A 176 14.34 -17.24 17.80
C ALA A 176 14.35 -16.75 19.26
N ASP A 177 13.55 -17.39 20.12
CA ASP A 177 13.40 -17.03 21.55
C ASP A 177 14.72 -16.94 22.31
N GLY A 178 15.66 -17.83 22.00
CA GLY A 178 16.97 -17.87 22.64
C GLY A 178 17.84 -16.65 22.34
N ASN A 179 17.62 -15.96 21.22
CA ASN A 179 18.42 -14.84 20.76
C ASN A 179 17.76 -13.49 21.05
N ASN A 180 16.44 -13.47 21.20
CA ASN A 180 15.65 -12.28 21.49
C ASN A 180 14.82 -12.46 22.78
N PRO A 181 15.45 -12.37 23.96
CA PRO A 181 14.79 -12.62 25.25
C PRO A 181 13.73 -11.57 25.58
N VAL A 182 12.80 -11.93 26.49
CA VAL A 182 11.77 -11.01 27.01
C VAL A 182 12.27 -10.31 28.27
N SER A 183 12.09 -9.00 28.33
CA SER A 183 12.42 -8.20 29.52
C SER A 183 11.47 -8.45 30.67
N ALA A 184 12.03 -8.63 31.86
CA ALA A 184 11.26 -8.60 33.10
C ALA A 184 10.81 -7.17 33.50
N VAL A 185 11.38 -6.12 32.89
CA VAL A 185 11.09 -4.71 33.23
C VAL A 185 9.84 -4.21 32.50
N TYR A 186 9.74 -4.46 31.19
CA TYR A 186 8.63 -3.95 30.36
C TYR A 186 7.80 -5.06 29.68
N GLY A 187 8.15 -6.34 29.87
CA GLY A 187 7.37 -7.48 29.37
C GLY A 187 7.44 -7.74 27.85
N GLY A 188 8.24 -6.97 27.11
CA GLY A 188 8.44 -7.14 25.66
C GLY A 188 9.82 -7.74 25.30
N ARG A 189 10.03 -8.01 24.01
CA ARG A 189 11.28 -8.55 23.46
C ARG A 189 12.43 -7.54 23.52
N MET A 190 13.67 -8.03 23.63
CA MET A 190 14.90 -7.23 23.57
C MET A 190 14.96 -6.42 22.29
N VAL A 191 14.92 -7.08 21.12
CA VAL A 191 14.78 -6.42 19.82
C VAL A 191 13.29 -6.38 19.49
N GLN A 192 12.72 -5.18 19.49
CA GLN A 192 11.29 -4.95 19.25
C GLN A 192 10.97 -4.80 17.77
N GLY A 193 11.93 -4.35 16.96
CA GLY A 193 11.73 -4.14 15.53
C GLY A 193 13.05 -4.05 14.77
N LEU A 194 13.00 -4.43 13.50
CA LEU A 194 14.06 -4.32 12.52
C LEU A 194 13.52 -3.53 11.33
N ASP A 195 14.05 -2.34 11.10
CA ASP A 195 13.63 -1.45 10.02
C ASP A 195 14.60 -1.60 8.84
N ALA A 196 14.14 -2.22 7.75
CA ALA A 196 14.98 -2.49 6.60
C ALA A 196 15.34 -1.18 5.88
N TRP A 197 16.63 -0.94 5.68
CA TRP A 197 17.09 0.25 4.98
C TRP A 197 16.67 0.24 3.51
N CYS A 198 16.35 1.42 2.97
CA CYS A 198 15.89 1.60 1.60
C CYS A 198 14.68 0.74 1.18
N TRP A 199 13.79 0.42 2.14
CA TRP A 199 12.40 0.09 1.83
C TRP A 199 11.55 1.36 1.97
N ASP A 200 11.26 2.02 0.86
CA ASP A 200 10.54 3.29 0.88
C ASP A 200 9.29 3.29 -0.02
N ALA A 201 8.50 4.36 0.09
CA ALA A 201 7.19 4.51 -0.52
C ALA A 201 7.22 4.70 -2.05
N ARG A 202 8.39 4.78 -2.69
CA ARG A 202 8.46 4.98 -4.15
C ARG A 202 7.92 3.75 -4.88
N PRO A 203 6.98 3.90 -5.82
CA PRO A 203 6.41 2.75 -6.52
C PRO A 203 7.45 2.09 -7.43
N TYR A 204 7.47 0.76 -7.48
CA TYR A 204 8.19 0.00 -8.50
C TYR A 204 7.25 -0.30 -9.68
N PRO A 205 7.68 -0.24 -10.95
CA PRO A 205 9.04 0.02 -11.44
C PRO A 205 9.37 1.50 -11.59
N ASP A 206 8.41 2.39 -11.28
CA ASP A 206 8.56 3.83 -11.39
C ASP A 206 9.93 4.25 -10.83
N PHE A 207 10.23 4.04 -9.55
CA PHE A 207 11.60 3.98 -9.07
C PHE A 207 12.15 2.55 -9.31
N PRO A 208 13.30 2.41 -9.98
CA PRO A 208 14.25 3.47 -10.39
C PRO A 208 14.06 4.00 -11.81
N ALA A 209 13.10 3.51 -12.59
CA ALA A 209 12.97 3.78 -14.03
C ALA A 209 12.99 5.25 -14.48
N ARG A 210 12.48 6.19 -13.68
CA ARG A 210 12.43 7.63 -14.03
C ARG A 210 13.56 8.40 -13.36
N GLU A 211 14.77 8.25 -13.89
CA GLU A 211 15.99 8.93 -13.41
C GLU A 211 15.87 10.47 -13.39
N ALA A 212 15.00 11.05 -14.23
CA ALA A 212 14.72 12.48 -14.22
C ALA A 212 13.95 12.97 -12.97
N VAL A 213 13.27 12.06 -12.26
CA VAL A 213 12.53 12.33 -11.02
C VAL A 213 13.37 11.99 -9.80
N TRP A 214 14.06 10.85 -9.80
CA TRP A 214 14.87 10.39 -8.67
C TRP A 214 16.36 10.48 -8.96
N ALA A 215 17.04 11.41 -8.30
CA ALA A 215 18.46 11.65 -8.50
C ALA A 215 19.35 10.45 -8.08
N ASP A 216 18.85 9.57 -7.21
CA ASP A 216 19.50 8.37 -6.69
C ASP A 216 19.10 7.08 -7.45
N ALA A 217 18.34 7.17 -8.55
CA ALA A 217 17.89 6.01 -9.33
C ALA A 217 19.03 5.05 -9.72
N GLY A 218 20.20 5.59 -10.10
CA GLY A 218 21.37 4.78 -10.46
C GLY A 218 21.91 3.92 -9.31
N ASN A 219 21.64 4.30 -8.06
CA ASN A 219 22.11 3.57 -6.90
C ASN A 219 21.21 2.34 -6.60
N TRP A 220 19.99 2.26 -7.16
CA TRP A 220 19.12 1.09 -7.02
C TRP A 220 19.85 -0.19 -7.44
N ARG A 221 20.53 -0.18 -8.59
CA ARG A 221 21.11 -1.38 -9.25
C ARG A 221 21.96 -2.27 -8.35
N ALA A 222 22.74 -1.69 -7.45
CA ALA A 222 23.69 -2.42 -6.59
C ALA A 222 23.67 -1.92 -5.13
N GLY A 223 22.81 -0.96 -4.78
CA GLY A 223 22.66 -0.46 -3.42
C GLY A 223 21.61 -1.23 -2.61
N HIS A 224 21.22 -0.66 -1.48
CA HIS A 224 20.33 -1.30 -0.50
C HIS A 224 18.85 -1.33 -0.89
N TRP A 225 18.40 -0.56 -1.88
CA TRP A 225 16.97 -0.46 -2.22
C TRP A 225 16.28 -1.79 -2.49
N LEU A 226 15.09 -1.95 -1.89
CA LEU A 226 14.31 -3.18 -1.90
C LEU A 226 13.13 -3.15 -2.88
N ASN A 227 12.77 -1.96 -3.38
CA ASN A 227 11.69 -1.75 -4.34
C ASN A 227 11.90 -2.64 -5.57
N GLY A 228 10.99 -3.59 -5.80
CA GLY A 228 11.07 -4.57 -6.89
C GLY A 228 11.89 -5.84 -6.62
N ARG A 229 12.66 -5.92 -5.52
CA ARG A 229 13.55 -7.07 -5.21
C ARG A 229 12.99 -8.07 -4.19
N LEU A 230 11.99 -7.65 -3.41
CA LEU A 230 11.38 -8.51 -2.40
C LEU A 230 10.54 -9.65 -2.99
N ALA A 231 10.24 -9.62 -4.29
CA ALA A 231 9.49 -10.65 -4.99
C ALA A 231 10.36 -11.39 -6.03
N GLY A 232 9.87 -12.54 -6.49
CA GLY A 232 10.40 -13.20 -7.67
C GLY A 232 11.63 -14.09 -7.45
N GLU A 233 11.81 -14.69 -6.27
CA GLU A 233 12.86 -15.71 -6.12
C GLU A 233 12.51 -16.98 -6.91
N GLY A 234 13.43 -17.47 -7.75
CA GLY A 234 13.21 -18.66 -8.59
C GLY A 234 12.88 -19.92 -7.78
N ARG A 235 13.53 -20.11 -6.62
CA ARG A 235 13.25 -21.20 -5.68
C ARG A 235 11.80 -21.17 -5.20
N ASP A 236 11.32 -20.02 -4.74
CA ASP A 236 9.97 -19.88 -4.20
C ASP A 236 8.91 -20.07 -5.29
N LEU A 237 9.19 -19.59 -6.51
CA LEU A 237 8.33 -19.80 -7.66
C LEU A 237 8.21 -21.29 -8.01
N ILE A 238 9.32 -22.03 -8.04
CA ILE A 238 9.32 -23.48 -8.26
C ILE A 238 8.52 -24.19 -7.15
N ALA A 239 8.74 -23.81 -5.89
CA ALA A 239 7.98 -24.35 -4.76
C ALA A 239 6.47 -24.10 -4.92
N ALA A 240 6.09 -22.89 -5.35
CA ALA A 240 4.68 -22.54 -5.60
C ALA A 240 4.06 -23.38 -6.73
N ILE A 241 4.80 -23.64 -7.81
CA ILE A 241 4.34 -24.48 -8.93
C ILE A 241 4.19 -25.95 -8.47
N LEU A 242 5.14 -26.48 -7.69
CA LEU A 242 5.07 -27.84 -7.13
C LEU A 242 3.86 -28.00 -6.20
N LYS A 243 3.63 -27.03 -5.31
CA LYS A 243 2.46 -26.99 -4.41
C LYS A 243 1.14 -26.91 -5.18
N ARG A 244 1.08 -26.07 -6.22
CA ARG A 244 -0.08 -26.00 -7.13
C ARG A 244 -0.33 -27.32 -7.86
N GLY A 245 0.73 -28.08 -8.12
CA GLY A 245 0.70 -29.43 -8.67
C GLY A 245 0.20 -30.51 -7.69
N GLY A 246 -0.03 -30.16 -6.42
CA GLY A 246 -0.57 -31.06 -5.39
C GLY A 246 0.48 -31.70 -4.47
N LEU A 247 1.72 -31.20 -4.45
CA LEU A 247 2.77 -31.66 -3.52
C LEU A 247 2.80 -30.83 -2.24
N ASP A 248 2.95 -31.47 -1.09
CA ASP A 248 3.19 -30.78 0.18
C ASP A 248 4.68 -30.41 0.33
N GLU A 249 5.02 -29.51 1.26
CA GLU A 249 6.42 -29.12 1.52
C GLU A 249 7.33 -30.29 1.91
N ALA A 250 6.75 -31.37 2.46
CA ALA A 250 7.47 -32.57 2.81
C ALA A 250 7.80 -33.46 1.59
N ASP A 251 7.13 -33.25 0.46
CA ASP A 251 7.23 -34.09 -0.73
C ASP A 251 8.28 -33.60 -1.73
N PHE A 252 8.89 -32.43 -1.49
CA PHE A 252 9.92 -31.90 -2.36
C PHE A 252 11.07 -31.21 -1.63
N VAL A 253 12.20 -31.06 -2.33
CA VAL A 253 13.38 -30.33 -1.87
C VAL A 253 13.97 -29.53 -3.02
N ILE A 254 14.30 -28.27 -2.78
CA ILE A 254 14.91 -27.37 -3.77
C ILE A 254 16.25 -26.90 -3.23
N THR A 255 17.33 -27.12 -3.98
CA THR A 255 18.70 -26.81 -3.57
C THR A 255 19.46 -26.14 -4.71
N GLY A 256 20.20 -25.08 -4.42
CA GLY A 256 21.11 -24.43 -5.39
C GLY A 256 20.44 -23.72 -6.55
N VAL A 257 19.14 -23.41 -6.46
CA VAL A 257 18.46 -22.65 -7.51
C VAL A 257 18.68 -21.17 -7.25
N ASP A 258 19.51 -20.57 -8.11
CA ASP A 258 19.82 -19.15 -8.10
C ASP A 258 19.06 -18.43 -9.24
N GLY A 259 18.80 -17.15 -9.06
CA GLY A 259 18.15 -16.31 -10.06
C GLY A 259 16.75 -15.84 -9.67
N ALA A 260 16.35 -14.74 -10.31
CA ALA A 260 15.08 -14.07 -10.07
C ALA A 260 14.17 -14.15 -11.30
N VAL A 261 12.89 -14.43 -11.04
CA VAL A 261 11.79 -14.47 -11.98
C VAL A 261 10.61 -13.74 -11.34
N ALA A 262 10.32 -12.53 -11.79
CA ALA A 262 9.26 -11.69 -11.22
C ALA A 262 7.86 -12.31 -11.31
N GLY A 263 7.61 -13.15 -12.33
CA GLY A 263 6.33 -13.82 -12.48
C GLY A 263 6.36 -14.97 -13.48
N TYR A 264 5.32 -15.81 -13.46
CA TYR A 264 5.19 -16.95 -14.36
C TYR A 264 3.73 -17.17 -14.74
N VAL A 265 3.48 -17.43 -16.02
CA VAL A 265 2.13 -17.57 -16.58
C VAL A 265 1.83 -19.03 -16.89
N ILE A 266 0.80 -19.57 -16.24
CA ILE A 266 0.17 -20.85 -16.58
C ILE A 266 -1.23 -20.54 -17.08
N ASP A 267 -1.38 -20.46 -18.40
CA ASP A 267 -2.58 -19.97 -19.10
C ASP A 267 -3.60 -21.06 -19.45
N ARG A 268 -3.22 -22.33 -19.32
CA ARG A 268 -4.04 -23.49 -19.65
C ARG A 268 -3.77 -24.68 -18.73
N PRO A 269 -4.70 -25.65 -18.64
CA PRO A 269 -4.42 -26.93 -18.00
C PRO A 269 -3.21 -27.64 -18.66
N MET A 270 -2.24 -28.06 -17.85
CA MET A 270 -1.05 -28.81 -18.27
C MET A 270 -0.48 -29.62 -17.10
N ARG A 271 0.48 -30.53 -17.37
CA ARG A 271 1.15 -31.28 -16.30
C ARG A 271 2.10 -30.35 -15.54
N THR A 272 2.27 -30.56 -14.24
CA THR A 272 3.22 -29.80 -13.40
C THR A 272 4.63 -29.83 -14.00
N ARG A 273 5.06 -30.96 -14.55
CA ARG A 273 6.33 -31.09 -15.27
C ARG A 273 6.42 -30.13 -16.47
N ASP A 274 5.39 -30.08 -17.31
CA ASP A 274 5.37 -29.22 -18.49
C ASP A 274 5.42 -27.73 -18.11
N ALA A 275 4.85 -27.38 -16.94
CA ALA A 275 4.95 -26.04 -16.39
C ALA A 275 6.34 -25.72 -15.84
N LEU A 276 7.08 -26.68 -15.31
CA LEU A 276 8.40 -26.48 -14.70
C LEU A 276 9.56 -26.48 -15.71
N GLU A 277 9.47 -27.30 -16.75
CA GLU A 277 10.59 -27.56 -17.67
C GLU A 277 11.22 -26.29 -18.29
N PRO A 278 10.45 -25.29 -18.78
CA PRO A 278 11.05 -24.04 -19.28
C PRO A 278 11.77 -23.25 -18.19
N LEU A 279 11.23 -23.25 -16.97
CA LEU A 279 11.76 -22.52 -15.83
C LEU A 279 13.05 -23.16 -15.30
N LEU A 280 13.07 -24.49 -15.16
CA LEU A 280 14.26 -25.24 -14.74
C LEU A 280 15.41 -25.03 -15.73
N PHE A 281 15.12 -25.07 -17.03
CA PHE A 281 16.11 -24.77 -18.06
C PHE A 281 16.63 -23.31 -17.98
N ALA A 282 15.75 -22.34 -17.74
CA ALA A 282 16.12 -20.93 -17.61
C ALA A 282 16.92 -20.62 -16.32
N LEU A 283 16.77 -21.41 -15.26
CA LEU A 283 17.48 -21.26 -13.99
C LEU A 283 18.66 -22.23 -13.82
N ASP A 284 19.05 -22.93 -14.89
CA ASP A 284 20.11 -23.96 -14.87
C ASP A 284 19.89 -25.05 -13.79
N ALA A 285 18.66 -25.50 -13.62
CA ALA A 285 18.26 -26.49 -12.63
C ALA A 285 17.75 -27.79 -13.27
N GLU A 286 17.92 -28.90 -12.55
CA GLU A 286 17.48 -30.24 -12.96
C GLU A 286 16.46 -30.82 -11.98
N GLY A 287 15.50 -31.55 -12.52
CA GLY A 287 14.53 -32.31 -11.74
C GLY A 287 15.03 -33.73 -11.47
N GLY A 288 14.83 -34.22 -10.26
CA GLY A 288 15.21 -35.56 -9.84
C GLY A 288 14.37 -36.10 -8.69
N GLU A 289 14.84 -37.18 -8.09
CA GLU A 289 14.25 -37.80 -6.90
C GLU A 289 15.32 -37.88 -5.80
N ARG A 290 14.95 -37.52 -4.56
CA ARG A 290 15.80 -37.67 -3.37
C ARG A 290 14.96 -38.15 -2.19
N ASN A 291 15.25 -39.34 -1.68
CA ASN A 291 14.62 -39.92 -0.48
C ASN A 291 13.07 -39.98 -0.56
N GLY A 292 12.53 -40.40 -1.70
CA GLY A 292 11.10 -40.48 -2.01
C GLY A 292 10.46 -39.14 -2.36
N ARG A 293 11.24 -38.07 -2.52
CA ARG A 293 10.76 -36.70 -2.75
C ARG A 293 11.17 -36.18 -4.12
N VAL A 294 10.39 -35.27 -4.68
CA VAL A 294 10.80 -34.51 -5.86
C VAL A 294 11.95 -33.59 -5.49
N ALA A 295 13.09 -33.73 -6.17
CA ALA A 295 14.24 -32.86 -5.98
C ALA A 295 14.37 -31.90 -7.16
N VAL A 296 14.64 -30.63 -6.87
CA VAL A 296 15.11 -29.66 -7.86
C VAL A 296 16.50 -29.22 -7.45
N VAL A 297 17.47 -29.49 -8.32
CA VAL A 297 18.89 -29.30 -8.07
C VAL A 297 19.45 -28.31 -9.09
N GLY A 298 19.70 -27.08 -8.64
CA GLY A 298 20.40 -26.06 -9.41
C GLY A 298 21.91 -26.20 -9.30
N ARG A 299 22.59 -25.05 -9.25
CA ARG A 299 24.04 -24.95 -9.12
C ARG A 299 24.53 -25.57 -7.81
N ARG A 300 25.62 -26.32 -7.90
CA ARG A 300 26.42 -26.80 -6.76
C ARG A 300 27.84 -26.30 -6.92
N GLU A 301 28.43 -25.81 -5.83
CA GLU A 301 29.86 -25.53 -5.79
C GLU A 301 30.64 -26.86 -5.69
N GLY A 302 31.74 -26.96 -6.45
CA GLY A 302 32.60 -28.14 -6.52
C GLY A 302 32.37 -29.03 -7.75
N VAL A 303 33.46 -29.55 -8.33
CA VAL A 303 33.44 -30.49 -9.46
C VAL A 303 33.91 -31.85 -8.99
N VAL A 304 33.04 -32.87 -9.07
CA VAL A 304 33.37 -34.24 -8.67
C VAL A 304 34.27 -34.88 -9.73
N SER A 305 35.42 -35.42 -9.32
CA SER A 305 36.33 -36.10 -10.25
C SER A 305 35.94 -37.58 -10.43
N LEU A 306 35.61 -37.96 -11.67
CA LEU A 306 35.41 -39.35 -12.07
C LEU A 306 36.69 -39.90 -12.70
N SER A 307 37.55 -40.44 -11.85
CA SER A 307 38.76 -41.17 -12.24
C SER A 307 38.48 -42.62 -12.64
N ALA A 308 39.46 -43.32 -13.19
CA ALA A 308 39.33 -44.75 -13.52
C ALA A 308 38.87 -45.63 -12.34
N GLY A 309 39.24 -45.28 -11.10
CA GLY A 309 38.82 -46.01 -9.90
C GLY A 309 37.37 -45.76 -9.45
N ALA A 310 36.76 -44.70 -10.00
CA ALA A 310 35.38 -44.29 -9.76
C ALA A 310 34.39 -44.98 -10.72
N LEU A 311 34.89 -45.79 -11.65
CA LEU A 311 34.14 -46.44 -12.71
C LEU A 311 34.09 -47.96 -12.53
N ALA A 312 32.99 -48.57 -12.97
CA ALA A 312 32.83 -50.01 -13.04
C ALA A 312 33.07 -50.53 -14.46
N MET A 313 33.61 -51.74 -14.58
CA MET A 313 33.73 -52.42 -15.86
C MET A 313 32.41 -53.13 -16.21
N PRO A 314 31.71 -52.76 -17.29
CA PRO A 314 30.50 -53.45 -17.71
C PRO A 314 30.81 -54.86 -18.27
N LYS A 315 29.79 -55.70 -18.41
CA LYS A 315 29.93 -57.02 -19.04
C LYS A 315 30.40 -56.92 -20.49
N ASP A 316 29.90 -55.93 -21.21
CA ASP A 316 30.22 -55.63 -22.60
C ASP A 316 30.55 -54.14 -22.76
N GLY A 317 31.59 -53.82 -23.55
CA GLY A 317 31.95 -52.43 -23.87
C GLY A 317 33.00 -51.83 -22.92
N ALA A 318 32.97 -50.50 -22.81
CA ALA A 318 33.93 -49.72 -22.03
C ALA A 318 33.23 -49.05 -20.83
N PRO A 319 33.95 -48.76 -19.73
CA PRO A 319 33.39 -48.07 -18.56
C PRO A 319 32.77 -46.71 -18.89
N ILE A 320 33.23 -46.07 -19.96
CA ILE A 320 32.63 -44.86 -20.50
C ILE A 320 32.36 -45.10 -21.99
N SER A 321 31.14 -44.77 -22.42
CA SER A 321 30.78 -44.70 -23.83
C SER A 321 30.27 -43.31 -24.18
N ALA A 322 30.56 -42.86 -25.40
CA ALA A 322 30.08 -41.58 -25.92
C ALA A 322 29.10 -41.82 -27.07
N SER A 323 27.95 -41.19 -27.02
CA SER A 323 26.98 -41.15 -28.13
C SER A 323 26.88 -39.72 -28.63
N ARG A 324 26.76 -39.55 -29.95
CA ARG A 324 26.58 -38.23 -30.57
C ARG A 324 25.41 -38.25 -31.54
N VAL A 325 24.56 -37.23 -31.47
CA VAL A 325 23.53 -36.97 -32.50
C VAL A 325 24.20 -36.28 -33.70
N LEU A 326 23.91 -36.76 -34.91
CA LEU A 326 24.51 -36.24 -36.14
C LEU A 326 23.80 -35.02 -36.73
N GLU A 327 22.62 -34.68 -36.21
CA GLU A 327 21.95 -33.41 -36.53
C GLU A 327 22.81 -32.24 -36.06
N THR A 328 22.94 -31.23 -36.91
CA THR A 328 23.70 -30.02 -36.59
C THR A 328 22.97 -29.26 -35.48
N ALA A 329 23.69 -28.90 -34.41
CA ALA A 329 23.16 -28.08 -33.33
C ALA A 329 22.67 -26.72 -33.87
N PRO A 330 21.62 -26.11 -33.29
CA PRO A 330 21.11 -24.83 -33.77
C PRO A 330 22.22 -23.77 -33.75
N ASP A 331 22.33 -23.00 -34.83
CA ASP A 331 23.28 -21.89 -34.91
C ASP A 331 22.67 -20.56 -34.44
N THR A 332 21.34 -20.52 -34.32
CA THR A 332 20.58 -19.36 -33.87
C THR A 332 19.56 -19.81 -32.84
N VAL A 333 19.54 -19.18 -31.66
CA VAL A 333 18.53 -19.43 -30.64
C VAL A 333 17.76 -18.14 -30.37
N ARG A 334 16.43 -18.21 -30.39
CA ARG A 334 15.54 -17.13 -30.00
C ARG A 334 14.71 -17.56 -28.79
N VAL A 335 14.78 -16.76 -27.72
CA VAL A 335 13.98 -16.96 -26.51
C VAL A 335 12.98 -15.80 -26.40
N ARG A 336 11.68 -16.11 -26.37
CA ARG A 336 10.61 -15.14 -26.09
C ARG A 336 10.24 -15.19 -24.61
N PHE A 337 9.99 -14.03 -24.02
CA PHE A 337 9.68 -13.86 -22.60
C PHE A 337 8.76 -12.66 -22.37
N ILE A 338 8.31 -12.47 -21.13
CA ILE A 338 7.56 -11.28 -20.72
C ILE A 338 8.58 -10.31 -20.11
N ASP A 339 8.72 -9.12 -20.69
CA ASP A 339 9.76 -8.18 -20.29
C ASP A 339 9.31 -7.35 -19.07
N GLU A 340 9.88 -7.66 -17.91
CA GLU A 340 9.50 -7.03 -16.63
C GLU A 340 9.82 -5.53 -16.58
N VAL A 341 10.77 -5.05 -17.39
CA VAL A 341 11.22 -3.65 -17.39
C VAL A 341 10.58 -2.82 -18.51
N ALA A 342 9.79 -3.48 -19.36
CA ALA A 342 9.08 -2.87 -20.48
C ALA A 342 7.55 -3.04 -20.37
N ASP A 343 6.99 -2.72 -19.21
CA ASP A 343 5.54 -2.76 -18.94
C ASP A 343 4.90 -4.11 -19.29
N TYR A 344 5.63 -5.19 -18.99
CA TYR A 344 5.24 -6.58 -19.23
C TYR A 344 4.90 -6.89 -20.71
N GLN A 345 5.46 -6.12 -21.66
CA GLN A 345 5.33 -6.40 -23.08
C GLN A 345 6.12 -7.66 -23.47
N ALA A 346 5.78 -8.25 -24.60
CA ALA A 346 6.51 -9.41 -25.12
C ALA A 346 7.94 -9.01 -25.52
N GLY A 347 8.94 -9.64 -24.88
CA GLY A 347 10.35 -9.50 -25.17
C GLY A 347 10.91 -10.68 -25.98
N SER A 348 12.04 -10.47 -26.65
CA SER A 348 12.79 -11.56 -27.27
C SER A 348 14.30 -11.30 -27.30
N VAL A 349 15.09 -12.30 -26.92
CA VAL A 349 16.55 -12.32 -27.14
C VAL A 349 16.86 -13.27 -28.28
N VAL A 350 17.79 -12.89 -29.17
CA VAL A 350 18.29 -13.74 -30.25
C VAL A 350 19.80 -13.81 -30.16
N LEU A 351 20.34 -15.02 -30.01
CA LEU A 351 21.77 -15.29 -30.04
C LEU A 351 22.13 -16.07 -31.29
N ARG A 352 23.31 -15.79 -31.83
CA ARG A 352 23.90 -16.52 -32.96
C ARG A 352 25.24 -17.07 -32.54
N GLY A 353 25.42 -18.37 -32.69
CA GLY A 353 26.67 -19.06 -32.43
C GLY A 353 27.69 -18.87 -33.54
N PRO A 354 28.92 -19.33 -33.29
CA PRO A 354 29.98 -19.33 -34.29
C PRO A 354 29.79 -20.42 -35.36
N GLU A 355 29.02 -21.46 -35.07
CA GLU A 355 28.69 -22.53 -36.02
C GLU A 355 27.65 -22.08 -37.05
N THR A 356 27.56 -22.75 -38.19
CA THR A 356 26.61 -22.40 -39.27
C THR A 356 25.99 -23.67 -39.87
N GLY A 357 24.74 -23.57 -40.29
CA GLY A 357 24.03 -24.66 -40.98
C GLY A 357 23.14 -25.52 -40.08
N GLY A 358 22.98 -25.13 -38.81
CA GLY A 358 22.09 -25.78 -37.85
C GLY A 358 20.67 -25.21 -37.82
N GLY A 359 20.49 -24.00 -38.37
CA GLY A 359 19.19 -23.34 -38.38
C GLY A 359 18.81 -22.75 -37.02
N GLY A 360 17.55 -22.34 -36.91
CA GLY A 360 17.01 -21.62 -35.75
C GLY A 360 16.24 -22.51 -34.78
N LEU A 361 16.45 -22.30 -33.48
CA LEU A 361 15.65 -22.83 -32.37
C LEU A 361 14.85 -21.70 -31.72
N ASP A 362 13.54 -21.87 -31.64
CA ASP A 362 12.65 -20.97 -30.92
C ASP A 362 12.23 -21.59 -29.58
N MET A 363 12.33 -20.80 -28.51
CA MET A 363 11.93 -21.17 -27.16
C MET A 363 11.00 -20.13 -26.57
N ASP A 364 10.02 -20.59 -25.81
CA ASP A 364 9.11 -19.75 -25.06
C ASP A 364 9.35 -19.94 -23.56
N LEU A 365 9.73 -18.85 -22.90
CA LEU A 365 9.81 -18.76 -21.47
C LEU A 365 8.59 -17.95 -20.99
N PRO A 366 7.54 -18.58 -20.43
CA PRO A 366 6.34 -17.88 -19.99
C PRO A 366 6.55 -17.19 -18.64
N ALA A 367 7.69 -16.50 -18.51
CA ALA A 367 8.15 -15.84 -17.31
C ALA A 367 8.26 -14.32 -17.55
N ALA A 368 7.83 -13.55 -16.56
CA ALA A 368 8.21 -12.15 -16.41
C ALA A 368 9.61 -12.11 -15.80
N CYS A 369 10.59 -11.68 -16.59
CA CYS A 369 11.99 -11.67 -16.18
C CYS A 369 12.80 -10.64 -16.96
N SER A 370 14.05 -10.44 -16.52
CA SER A 370 15.03 -9.65 -17.26
C SER A 370 15.47 -10.36 -18.55
N ALA A 371 15.94 -9.56 -19.52
CA ALA A 371 16.57 -10.07 -20.72
C ALA A 371 17.83 -10.91 -20.42
N GLY A 372 18.51 -10.65 -19.30
CA GLY A 372 19.69 -11.40 -18.85
C GLY A 372 19.38 -12.88 -18.58
N LEU A 373 18.23 -13.18 -17.96
CA LEU A 373 17.79 -14.56 -17.74
C LEU A 373 17.48 -15.27 -19.06
N ALA A 374 16.75 -14.61 -19.97
CA ALA A 374 16.43 -15.15 -21.29
C ALA A 374 17.70 -15.40 -22.13
N LYS A 375 18.68 -14.49 -22.04
CA LYS A 375 20.00 -14.63 -22.69
C LYS A 375 20.77 -15.82 -22.15
N ALA A 376 20.84 -16.01 -20.83
CA ALA A 376 21.51 -17.17 -20.23
C ALA A 376 20.89 -18.50 -20.67
N GLY A 377 19.56 -18.56 -20.78
CA GLY A 377 18.85 -19.70 -21.37
C GLY A 377 19.21 -19.93 -22.84
N ALA A 378 19.27 -18.87 -23.64
CA ALA A 378 19.67 -18.95 -25.04
C ALA A 378 21.13 -19.43 -25.19
N GLU A 379 22.04 -18.98 -24.33
CA GLU A 379 23.45 -19.41 -24.31
C GLU A 379 23.56 -20.90 -23.98
N ARG A 380 22.78 -21.41 -23.01
CA ARG A 380 22.73 -22.87 -22.72
C ARG A 380 22.21 -23.68 -23.89
N ALA A 381 21.14 -23.21 -24.53
CA ALA A 381 20.59 -23.89 -25.70
C ALA A 381 21.57 -23.92 -26.88
N LEU A 382 22.34 -22.85 -27.06
CA LEU A 382 23.36 -22.73 -28.10
C LEU A 382 24.61 -23.56 -27.79
N ALA A 383 24.99 -23.65 -26.52
CA ALA A 383 26.11 -24.46 -26.04
C ALA A 383 25.76 -25.95 -25.87
N ALA A 384 24.48 -26.31 -25.96
CA ALA A 384 24.01 -27.68 -25.82
C ALA A 384 24.70 -28.58 -26.85
N SER A 385 25.54 -29.48 -26.35
CA SER A 385 26.26 -30.42 -27.19
C SER A 385 25.36 -31.56 -27.63
N ALA A 386 25.56 -32.03 -28.86
CA ALA A 386 24.97 -33.27 -29.36
C ALA A 386 25.63 -34.53 -28.74
N GLU A 387 26.68 -34.38 -27.93
CA GLU A 387 27.40 -35.47 -27.28
C GLU A 387 26.86 -35.77 -25.88
N THR A 388 26.65 -37.05 -25.60
CA THR A 388 26.27 -37.59 -24.28
C THR A 388 27.28 -38.65 -23.89
N LEU A 389 27.69 -38.66 -22.62
CA LEU A 389 28.46 -39.75 -22.04
C LEU A 389 27.55 -40.66 -21.22
N THR A 390 27.79 -41.97 -21.31
CA THR A 390 27.28 -42.94 -20.36
C THR A 390 28.48 -43.50 -19.59
N ALA A 391 28.53 -43.24 -18.29
CA ALA A 391 29.57 -43.71 -17.38
C ALA A 391 29.01 -44.81 -16.46
N HIS A 392 29.61 -46.00 -16.50
CA HIS A 392 29.33 -47.07 -15.57
C HIS A 392 30.02 -46.77 -14.24
N LEU A 393 29.23 -46.62 -13.18
CA LEU A 393 29.70 -46.11 -11.89
C LEU A 393 30.13 -47.26 -10.97
N ALA A 394 31.21 -47.05 -10.23
CA ALA A 394 31.50 -47.92 -9.09
C ALA A 394 30.42 -47.74 -7.99
N PRO A 395 30.23 -48.73 -7.10
CA PRO A 395 29.12 -48.71 -6.13
C PRO A 395 29.10 -47.49 -5.20
N LEU A 396 30.26 -46.94 -4.84
CA LEU A 396 30.33 -45.77 -3.97
C LEU A 396 29.86 -44.50 -4.70
N GLU A 397 30.31 -44.31 -5.93
CA GLU A 397 29.91 -43.19 -6.79
C GLU A 397 28.44 -43.26 -7.16
N ALA A 398 27.91 -44.46 -7.41
CA ALA A 398 26.48 -44.67 -7.64
C ALA A 398 25.61 -44.22 -6.44
N LEU A 399 26.15 -44.25 -5.23
CA LEU A 399 25.48 -43.78 -4.01
C LEU A 399 25.72 -42.29 -3.69
N ARG A 400 26.72 -41.66 -4.32
CA ARG A 400 27.14 -40.28 -4.04
C ARG A 400 26.63 -39.28 -5.07
N LEU A 401 26.63 -39.67 -6.34
CA LEU A 401 26.20 -38.81 -7.42
C LEU A 401 24.68 -38.67 -7.42
N GLU A 402 24.22 -37.50 -7.81
CA GLU A 402 22.81 -37.18 -8.04
C GLU A 402 22.65 -36.42 -9.38
N PRO A 403 21.47 -36.47 -10.02
CA PRO A 403 21.15 -35.54 -11.10
C PRO A 403 21.37 -34.09 -10.66
N GLY A 404 22.03 -33.31 -11.51
CA GLY A 404 22.47 -31.94 -11.23
C GLY A 404 23.96 -31.80 -10.92
N ASP A 405 24.66 -32.87 -10.52
CA ASP A 405 26.08 -32.78 -10.15
C ASP A 405 26.99 -32.44 -11.34
N ALA A 406 27.97 -31.57 -11.08
CA ALA A 406 29.06 -31.25 -12.00
C ALA A 406 30.21 -32.24 -11.83
N VAL A 407 30.62 -32.90 -12.92
CA VAL A 407 31.65 -33.94 -12.92
C VAL A 407 32.76 -33.65 -13.94
N ALA A 408 34.01 -33.83 -13.53
CA ALA A 408 35.17 -33.87 -14.40
C ALA A 408 35.54 -35.32 -14.66
N VAL A 409 35.45 -35.76 -15.92
CA VAL A 409 35.68 -37.15 -16.31
C VAL A 409 37.11 -37.31 -16.80
N GLU A 410 37.87 -38.23 -16.21
CA GLU A 410 39.26 -38.49 -16.61
C GLU A 410 39.37 -38.84 -18.10
N GLY A 411 40.27 -38.17 -18.81
CA GLY A 411 40.46 -38.35 -20.25
C GLY A 411 39.42 -37.67 -21.14
N ARG A 412 38.49 -36.89 -20.57
CA ARG A 412 37.52 -36.07 -21.32
C ARG A 412 37.71 -34.60 -20.96
N ALA A 413 37.57 -33.72 -21.94
CA ALA A 413 37.68 -32.28 -21.72
C ALA A 413 36.37 -31.72 -21.17
N GLY A 414 36.49 -30.63 -20.40
CA GLY A 414 35.35 -29.89 -19.87
C GLY A 414 34.71 -30.52 -18.64
N VAL A 415 33.69 -29.83 -18.13
CA VAL A 415 32.83 -30.30 -17.04
C VAL A 415 31.55 -30.85 -17.66
N TRP A 416 31.03 -31.91 -17.06
CA TRP A 416 29.82 -32.58 -17.49
C TRP A 416 28.78 -32.52 -16.37
N ARG A 417 27.49 -32.41 -16.71
CA ARG A 417 26.40 -32.48 -15.74
C ARG A 417 25.77 -33.85 -15.76
N VAL A 418 25.56 -34.43 -14.58
CA VAL A 418 24.75 -35.63 -14.43
C VAL A 418 23.29 -35.27 -14.71
N THR A 419 22.72 -35.76 -15.79
CA THR A 419 21.30 -35.52 -16.14
C THR A 419 20.41 -36.66 -15.66
N ARG A 420 20.97 -37.86 -15.53
CA ARG A 420 20.25 -39.04 -15.07
C ARG A 420 21.19 -40.05 -14.44
N ILE A 421 20.70 -40.73 -13.41
CA ILE A 421 21.33 -41.90 -12.82
C ILE A 421 20.35 -43.07 -12.90
N GLU A 422 20.86 -44.23 -13.31
CA GLU A 422 20.10 -45.48 -13.34
C GLU A 422 20.74 -46.45 -12.36
N LEU A 423 20.00 -46.79 -11.31
CA LEU A 423 20.43 -47.67 -10.22
C LEU A 423 19.84 -49.07 -10.40
N ASP A 424 20.32 -49.79 -11.41
CA ASP A 424 20.03 -51.22 -11.62
C ASP A 424 21.26 -52.09 -11.26
N GLU A 425 21.35 -53.32 -11.78
CA GLU A 425 22.50 -54.20 -11.52
C GLU A 425 23.83 -53.64 -12.06
N GLU A 426 23.78 -52.71 -13.01
CA GLU A 426 24.95 -52.06 -13.62
C GLU A 426 24.77 -50.53 -13.58
N PRO A 427 25.00 -49.89 -12.41
CA PRO A 427 24.73 -48.49 -12.21
C PRO A 427 25.40 -47.60 -13.26
N ARG A 428 24.64 -46.67 -13.83
CA ARG A 428 25.11 -45.76 -14.88
C ARG A 428 24.67 -44.32 -14.64
N ALA A 429 25.55 -43.38 -14.95
CA ALA A 429 25.21 -41.97 -15.09
C ALA A 429 25.21 -41.56 -16.56
N VAL A 430 24.21 -40.78 -16.95
CA VAL A 430 24.14 -40.08 -18.22
C VAL A 430 24.64 -38.66 -17.99
N LEU A 431 25.67 -38.27 -18.71
CA LEU A 431 26.34 -36.98 -18.57
C LEU A 431 26.23 -36.18 -19.87
N THR A 432 25.93 -34.89 -19.75
CA THR A 432 25.97 -33.95 -20.88
C THR A 432 27.02 -32.88 -20.61
N PRO A 433 27.67 -32.31 -21.64
CA PRO A 433 28.58 -31.18 -21.44
C PRO A 433 27.86 -30.04 -20.75
N TRP A 434 28.49 -29.50 -19.72
CA TRP A 434 27.96 -28.39 -18.96
C TRP A 434 28.81 -27.17 -19.20
N VAL A 435 28.14 -26.07 -19.54
CA VAL A 435 28.73 -24.76 -19.68
C VAL A 435 28.05 -23.89 -18.64
N GLU A 436 28.84 -23.35 -17.73
CA GLU A 436 28.35 -22.41 -16.74
C GLU A 436 27.94 -21.12 -17.45
N THR A 437 26.64 -20.81 -17.41
CA THR A 437 26.10 -19.54 -17.91
C THR A 437 25.21 -18.91 -16.83
N GLY A 438 25.59 -17.71 -16.40
CA GLY A 438 24.82 -16.91 -15.46
C GLY A 438 23.99 -15.87 -16.19
N ALA A 439 22.89 -15.42 -15.57
CA ALA A 439 22.22 -14.21 -16.02
C ALA A 439 23.19 -13.03 -15.86
N VAL A 440 23.58 -12.41 -16.96
CA VAL A 440 24.43 -11.21 -16.94
C VAL A 440 23.55 -9.98 -16.79
N ASP A 441 23.87 -9.14 -15.81
CA ASP A 441 23.26 -7.83 -15.67
C ASP A 441 23.93 -6.83 -16.64
N ASP A 442 23.41 -6.76 -17.86
CA ASP A 442 23.86 -5.81 -18.90
C ASP A 442 23.36 -4.36 -18.64
N GLY A 443 22.75 -4.10 -17.48
CA GLY A 443 22.05 -2.84 -17.17
C GLY A 443 20.59 -2.88 -17.62
N VAL A 444 19.76 -2.03 -17.01
CA VAL A 444 18.31 -2.00 -17.26
C VAL A 444 17.93 -0.82 -18.13
N ASP A 445 17.40 -1.09 -19.33
CA ASP A 445 16.76 -0.09 -20.21
C ASP A 445 15.27 0.00 -19.87
N TRP A 446 14.93 0.85 -18.90
CA TRP A 446 13.55 0.98 -18.43
C TRP A 446 12.63 1.58 -19.49
N ARG A 447 11.53 0.88 -19.78
CA ARG A 447 10.46 1.36 -20.68
C ARG A 447 9.14 1.36 -19.92
N VAL A 448 9.01 2.33 -19.02
CA VAL A 448 7.80 2.53 -18.23
C VAL A 448 6.79 3.39 -18.99
N ALA A 449 5.50 3.01 -18.91
CA ALA A 449 4.42 3.84 -19.40
C ALA A 449 4.41 5.21 -18.70
N ALA A 450 3.75 6.21 -19.28
CA ALA A 450 3.51 7.48 -18.57
C ALA A 450 2.69 7.19 -17.29
N PRO A 451 2.94 7.89 -16.16
CA PRO A 451 2.23 7.60 -14.92
C PRO A 451 0.73 7.73 -15.16
N GLY A 452 0.00 6.62 -15.03
CA GLY A 452 -1.45 6.66 -14.96
C GLY A 452 -1.81 7.24 -13.61
N GLY A 453 -1.99 8.57 -13.52
CA GLY A 453 -2.28 9.22 -12.23
C GLY A 453 -3.48 8.58 -11.54
N GLY A 454 -3.22 7.77 -10.50
CA GLY A 454 -4.26 7.21 -9.65
C GLY A 454 -4.95 8.36 -8.92
N VAL A 455 -6.28 8.36 -8.91
CA VAL A 455 -7.06 9.29 -8.08
C VAL A 455 -7.70 8.45 -6.99
N GLY A 456 -7.51 8.87 -5.73
CA GLY A 456 -8.17 8.23 -4.60
C GLY A 456 -9.68 8.48 -4.59
N ALA A 457 -10.39 7.85 -3.65
CA ALA A 457 -11.81 8.14 -3.44
C ALA A 457 -12.05 9.64 -3.21
N PRO A 458 -12.93 10.30 -3.98
CA PRO A 458 -13.18 11.72 -3.84
C PRO A 458 -14.01 12.02 -2.58
N PHE A 459 -13.88 13.21 -2.00
CA PHE A 459 -14.91 13.69 -1.08
C PHE A 459 -16.27 13.71 -1.79
N MET A 460 -17.33 13.31 -1.10
CA MET A 460 -18.71 13.36 -1.61
C MET A 460 -19.67 13.88 -0.53
N ALA A 461 -20.44 14.90 -0.86
CA ALA A 461 -21.60 15.35 -0.09
C ALA A 461 -22.83 15.42 -0.99
N LEU A 462 -23.96 14.90 -0.50
CA LEU A 462 -25.25 14.90 -1.19
C LEU A 462 -26.17 15.88 -0.47
N LEU A 463 -26.77 16.79 -1.24
CA LEU A 463 -27.52 17.93 -0.72
C LEU A 463 -28.96 17.89 -1.24
N ASP A 464 -29.90 17.88 -0.30
CA ASP A 464 -31.33 18.11 -0.56
C ASP A 464 -31.66 19.52 -0.09
N LEU A 465 -31.68 20.47 -1.02
CA LEU A 465 -31.78 21.91 -0.74
C LEU A 465 -33.16 22.46 -1.16
N PRO A 466 -33.59 23.59 -0.56
CA PRO A 466 -34.69 24.39 -1.11
C PRO A 466 -34.35 24.94 -2.51
N PRO A 467 -35.29 25.59 -3.21
CA PRO A 467 -35.01 26.22 -4.51
C PRO A 467 -33.82 27.18 -4.44
N LEU A 468 -32.84 26.98 -5.31
CA LEU A 468 -31.69 27.88 -5.40
C LEU A 468 -32.05 29.08 -6.30
N PRO A 469 -31.70 30.32 -5.89
CA PRO A 469 -31.95 31.50 -6.71
C PRO A 469 -31.39 31.36 -8.13
N GLY A 470 -32.23 31.60 -9.15
CA GLY A 470 -31.88 31.46 -10.56
C GLY A 470 -31.88 30.03 -11.12
N ALA A 471 -32.23 29.03 -10.29
CA ALA A 471 -32.36 27.62 -10.69
C ALA A 471 -33.57 26.94 -10.02
N GLU A 472 -34.64 27.70 -9.75
CA GLU A 472 -35.83 27.29 -8.98
C GLU A 472 -36.70 26.25 -9.70
N ASP A 473 -36.48 26.05 -11.00
CA ASP A 473 -37.19 25.04 -11.79
C ASP A 473 -36.53 23.66 -11.73
N ASP A 474 -35.31 23.56 -11.17
CA ASP A 474 -34.57 22.30 -11.03
C ASP A 474 -34.55 21.81 -9.57
N GLY A 475 -35.53 20.98 -9.24
CA GLY A 475 -35.68 20.37 -7.92
C GLY A 475 -34.82 19.13 -7.66
N ARG A 476 -33.93 18.76 -8.58
CA ARG A 476 -33.04 17.60 -8.37
C ARG A 476 -32.06 17.88 -7.24
N PRO A 477 -31.75 16.89 -6.38
CA PRO A 477 -30.71 17.05 -5.37
C PRO A 477 -29.34 17.26 -6.02
N LEU A 478 -28.41 17.82 -5.24
CA LEU A 478 -27.07 18.16 -5.69
C LEU A 478 -26.03 17.21 -5.10
N ALA A 479 -24.94 17.01 -5.83
CA ALA A 479 -23.74 16.37 -5.33
C ALA A 479 -22.55 17.33 -5.43
N ALA A 480 -21.86 17.52 -4.30
CA ALA A 480 -20.54 18.11 -4.23
C ALA A 480 -19.52 16.97 -4.24
N VAL A 481 -18.68 16.91 -5.28
CA VAL A 481 -17.59 15.94 -5.40
C VAL A 481 -16.29 16.70 -5.53
N ALA A 482 -15.33 16.44 -4.65
CA ALA A 482 -14.06 17.16 -4.57
C ALA A 482 -12.89 16.20 -4.38
N GLY A 483 -11.70 16.59 -4.84
CA GLY A 483 -10.48 15.82 -4.66
C GLY A 483 -9.32 16.34 -5.48
N GLU A 484 -8.10 16.08 -5.02
CA GLU A 484 -6.86 16.44 -5.70
C GLU A 484 -5.88 15.25 -5.66
N PRO A 485 -5.26 14.85 -6.80
CA PRO A 485 -5.43 15.40 -8.15
C PRO A 485 -6.82 15.12 -8.75
N TRP A 486 -7.31 16.02 -9.62
CA TRP A 486 -8.65 15.88 -10.21
C TRP A 486 -8.67 15.08 -11.51
N ARG A 487 -9.70 14.23 -11.65
CA ARG A 487 -10.17 13.65 -12.91
C ARG A 487 -11.68 13.77 -12.98
N ALA A 488 -12.25 13.73 -14.18
CA ALA A 488 -13.70 13.69 -14.32
C ALA A 488 -14.28 12.47 -13.58
N MET A 489 -15.32 12.71 -12.77
CA MET A 489 -15.95 11.71 -11.91
C MET A 489 -17.36 11.39 -12.39
N GLN A 490 -17.88 10.26 -11.93
CA GLN A 490 -19.27 9.86 -12.13
C GLN A 490 -19.90 9.50 -10.79
N VAL A 491 -21.13 9.98 -10.57
CA VAL A 491 -21.95 9.64 -9.40
C VAL A 491 -22.96 8.57 -9.81
N HIS A 492 -23.02 7.49 -9.05
CA HIS A 492 -23.92 6.36 -9.22
C HIS A 492 -24.89 6.29 -8.04
N GLY A 493 -26.12 5.83 -8.28
CA GLY A 493 -27.17 5.69 -7.27
C GLY A 493 -28.05 4.46 -7.53
N GLY A 494 -28.40 3.75 -6.46
CA GLY A 494 -29.17 2.50 -6.50
C GLY A 494 -29.75 2.10 -5.14
N ALA A 495 -30.61 1.07 -5.11
CA ALA A 495 -31.15 0.53 -3.87
C ALA A 495 -30.08 -0.22 -3.03
N ASP A 496 -29.12 -0.84 -3.72
CA ASP A 496 -27.98 -1.56 -3.17
C ASP A 496 -26.78 -1.47 -4.14
N ALA A 497 -25.69 -2.17 -3.82
CA ALA A 497 -24.46 -2.16 -4.62
C ALA A 497 -24.63 -2.78 -6.02
N ASP A 498 -25.55 -3.75 -6.18
CA ASP A 498 -25.81 -4.41 -7.46
C ASP A 498 -26.75 -3.58 -8.36
N GLY A 499 -27.56 -2.71 -7.76
CA GLY A 499 -28.50 -1.81 -8.44
C GLY A 499 -27.95 -0.42 -8.80
N LEU A 500 -26.64 -0.18 -8.70
CA LEU A 500 -26.05 1.13 -8.97
C LEU A 500 -26.11 1.49 -10.47
N THR A 501 -26.74 2.63 -10.78
CA THR A 501 -26.76 3.22 -12.13
C THR A 501 -26.16 4.62 -12.12
N ALA A 502 -25.56 5.06 -13.23
CA ALA A 502 -25.01 6.41 -13.33
C ALA A 502 -26.13 7.47 -13.24
N ARG A 503 -26.01 8.40 -12.30
CA ARG A 503 -27.00 9.46 -12.01
C ARG A 503 -26.51 10.88 -12.28
N ALA A 504 -25.19 11.10 -12.33
CA ALA A 504 -24.62 12.38 -12.76
C ALA A 504 -23.14 12.24 -13.18
N GLY A 505 -22.67 13.11 -14.06
CA GLY A 505 -21.25 13.30 -14.35
C GLY A 505 -20.74 14.58 -13.68
N VAL A 506 -19.49 14.56 -13.18
CA VAL A 506 -18.85 15.70 -12.53
C VAL A 506 -17.57 16.05 -13.28
N ALA A 507 -17.58 17.18 -13.97
CA ALA A 507 -16.46 17.60 -14.82
C ALA A 507 -15.37 18.34 -14.05
N GLN A 508 -15.73 19.09 -12.99
CA GLN A 508 -14.85 19.93 -12.19
C GLN A 508 -15.05 19.64 -10.70
N PRO A 509 -14.00 19.76 -9.86
CA PRO A 509 -14.14 19.56 -8.43
C PRO A 509 -14.99 20.68 -7.82
N ALA A 510 -15.85 20.32 -6.89
CA ALA A 510 -16.56 21.27 -6.05
C ALA A 510 -15.61 21.96 -5.06
N THR A 511 -15.91 23.20 -4.69
CA THR A 511 -15.26 23.85 -3.55
C THR A 511 -16.02 23.49 -2.28
N VAL A 512 -15.30 22.91 -1.31
CA VAL A 512 -15.89 22.38 -0.07
C VAL A 512 -15.03 22.81 1.12
N GLY A 513 -15.54 22.61 2.33
CA GLY A 513 -14.76 22.87 3.53
C GLY A 513 -15.36 22.28 4.78
N ARG A 514 -14.67 22.50 5.89
CA ARG A 514 -15.15 22.14 7.23
C ARG A 514 -15.03 23.31 8.18
N LEU A 515 -16.06 23.52 8.99
CA LEU A 515 -16.00 24.52 10.05
C LEU A 515 -14.88 24.18 11.03
N THR A 516 -14.06 25.16 11.40
CA THR A 516 -13.02 25.00 12.43
C THR A 516 -13.52 25.45 13.81
N ALA A 517 -14.66 26.13 13.86
CA ALA A 517 -15.34 26.57 15.07
C ALA A 517 -16.86 26.43 14.93
N PHE A 518 -17.56 26.38 16.06
CA PHE A 518 -19.03 26.35 16.08
C PHE A 518 -19.62 27.64 15.50
N LEU A 519 -20.63 27.49 14.63
CA LEU A 519 -21.43 28.59 14.10
C LEU A 519 -22.78 28.62 14.83
N PRO A 520 -23.06 29.62 15.68
CA PRO A 520 -24.35 29.74 16.36
C PRO A 520 -25.48 30.14 15.41
N SER A 521 -26.72 29.94 15.87
CA SER A 521 -27.89 30.53 15.22
C SER A 521 -27.81 32.06 15.23
N GLY A 522 -28.29 32.68 14.16
CA GLY A 522 -28.10 34.11 13.90
C GLY A 522 -29.41 34.87 13.72
N VAL A 523 -29.28 36.07 13.17
CA VAL A 523 -30.43 36.93 12.82
C VAL A 523 -30.91 36.62 11.39
N THR A 524 -32.21 36.72 11.14
CA THR A 524 -32.83 36.56 9.81
C THR A 524 -33.26 37.90 9.23
N GLY A 525 -33.40 37.98 7.91
CA GLY A 525 -33.92 39.16 7.20
C GLY A 525 -33.03 40.43 7.25
N ARG A 526 -31.82 40.32 7.80
CA ARG A 526 -30.81 41.39 7.86
C ARG A 526 -29.40 40.78 7.89
N TRP A 527 -28.40 41.62 7.68
CA TRP A 527 -27.00 41.25 7.85
C TRP A 527 -26.70 40.84 9.30
N ASP A 528 -26.11 39.67 9.46
CA ASP A 528 -25.48 39.20 10.68
C ASP A 528 -24.02 39.66 10.67
N GLU A 529 -23.76 40.75 11.37
CA GLU A 529 -22.43 41.36 11.51
C GLU A 529 -21.68 40.85 12.76
N VAL A 530 -22.29 39.94 13.53
CA VAL A 530 -21.72 39.43 14.80
C VAL A 530 -21.13 38.04 14.61
N ASN A 531 -21.87 37.14 13.97
CA ASN A 531 -21.41 35.78 13.75
C ASN A 531 -20.49 35.70 12.53
N VAL A 532 -19.50 34.82 12.62
CA VAL A 532 -18.54 34.56 11.53
C VAL A 532 -18.44 33.07 11.25
N LEU A 533 -18.30 32.72 9.99
CA LEU A 533 -18.09 31.34 9.54
C LEU A 533 -16.58 31.15 9.35
N THR A 534 -15.95 30.36 10.22
CA THR A 534 -14.51 30.02 10.09
C THR A 534 -14.37 28.62 9.52
N VAL A 535 -13.78 28.49 8.34
CA VAL A 535 -13.80 27.27 7.52
C VAL A 535 -12.42 26.97 6.93
N GLY A 536 -11.97 25.72 7.04
CA GLY A 536 -10.88 25.19 6.21
C GLY A 536 -11.42 24.81 4.85
N VAL A 537 -10.92 25.42 3.77
CA VAL A 537 -11.46 25.32 2.41
C VAL A 537 -10.55 24.48 1.53
N GLU A 538 -11.13 23.53 0.82
CA GLU A 538 -10.48 22.76 -0.25
C GLU A 538 -11.13 23.15 -1.59
N GLY A 539 -10.33 23.62 -2.55
CA GLY A 539 -10.79 24.08 -3.85
C GLY A 539 -10.50 25.56 -4.10
N ARG A 540 -11.46 26.30 -4.68
CA ARG A 540 -11.27 27.71 -5.03
C ARG A 540 -11.26 28.59 -3.78
N ALA A 541 -10.31 29.53 -3.71
CA ALA A 541 -10.29 30.51 -2.63
C ALA A 541 -11.58 31.36 -2.60
N PRO A 542 -12.23 31.54 -1.43
CA PRO A 542 -13.38 32.43 -1.28
C PRO A 542 -13.02 33.89 -1.57
N GLU A 543 -13.94 34.65 -2.16
CA GLU A 543 -13.70 36.04 -2.53
C GLU A 543 -14.71 37.00 -1.89
N THR A 544 -14.22 38.16 -1.44
CA THR A 544 -15.09 39.27 -1.02
C THR A 544 -15.91 39.79 -2.20
N ARG A 545 -17.18 40.09 -1.94
CA ARG A 545 -18.12 40.66 -2.92
C ARG A 545 -18.83 41.87 -2.33
N SER A 546 -19.33 42.76 -3.20
CA SER A 546 -20.14 43.90 -2.76
C SER A 546 -21.46 43.41 -2.15
N ALA A 547 -22.03 44.21 -1.24
CA ALA A 547 -23.33 43.92 -0.65
C ALA A 547 -24.41 43.68 -1.72
N ASP A 548 -24.43 44.50 -2.78
CA ASP A 548 -25.38 44.34 -3.89
C ASP A 548 -25.19 43.02 -4.65
N ALA A 549 -23.94 42.57 -4.85
CA ALA A 549 -23.68 41.30 -5.53
C ALA A 549 -24.17 40.12 -4.67
N VAL A 550 -23.96 40.18 -3.36
CA VAL A 550 -24.45 39.16 -2.42
C VAL A 550 -25.98 39.16 -2.36
N LEU A 551 -26.63 40.32 -2.30
CA LEU A 551 -28.09 40.43 -2.37
C LEU A 551 -28.66 39.91 -3.70
N ASN A 552 -27.86 39.91 -4.77
CA ASN A 552 -28.18 39.29 -6.06
C ASN A 552 -27.79 37.79 -6.14
N GLY A 553 -27.47 37.14 -5.03
CA GLY A 553 -27.22 35.69 -4.95
C GLY A 553 -25.75 35.26 -4.94
N ALA A 554 -24.79 36.17 -4.94
CA ALA A 554 -23.37 35.80 -4.87
C ALA A 554 -22.99 35.21 -3.49
N ASN A 555 -21.88 34.48 -3.44
CA ASN A 555 -21.25 33.95 -2.23
C ASN A 555 -22.16 33.05 -1.37
N ALA A 556 -23.01 32.25 -2.00
CA ALA A 556 -23.85 31.28 -1.30
C ALA A 556 -23.07 30.01 -0.93
N VAL A 557 -23.26 29.55 0.30
CA VAL A 557 -22.73 28.29 0.83
C VAL A 557 -23.84 27.53 1.56
N ALA A 558 -23.80 26.21 1.50
CA ALA A 558 -24.63 25.33 2.33
C ALA A 558 -23.79 24.81 3.51
N VAL A 559 -24.27 25.01 4.72
CA VAL A 559 -23.65 24.54 5.96
C VAL A 559 -24.50 23.43 6.56
N ARG A 560 -23.88 22.27 6.84
CA ARG A 560 -24.58 21.12 7.39
C ARG A 560 -24.80 21.26 8.89
N GLY A 561 -26.05 21.47 9.30
CA GLY A 561 -26.50 21.36 10.69
C GLY A 561 -26.90 19.93 11.05
N ASP A 562 -27.51 19.76 12.22
CA ASP A 562 -27.97 18.46 12.72
C ASP A 562 -29.21 17.96 11.95
N ASP A 563 -30.14 18.86 11.63
CA ASP A 563 -31.44 18.54 11.03
C ASP A 563 -31.51 18.76 9.50
N GLY A 564 -30.52 19.44 8.92
CA GLY A 564 -30.53 19.83 7.51
C GLY A 564 -29.37 20.71 7.08
N TRP A 565 -29.56 21.41 5.95
CA TRP A 565 -28.60 22.34 5.39
C TRP A 565 -29.09 23.78 5.55
N GLU A 566 -28.31 24.62 6.22
CA GLU A 566 -28.51 26.07 6.22
C GLU A 566 -27.88 26.67 4.96
N ILE A 567 -28.63 27.52 4.23
CA ILE A 567 -28.05 28.35 3.17
C ILE A 567 -27.63 29.68 3.77
N VAL A 568 -26.33 29.95 3.67
CA VAL A 568 -25.68 31.17 4.16
C VAL A 568 -25.04 31.90 2.99
N GLN A 569 -25.10 33.22 2.97
CA GLN A 569 -24.25 34.02 2.09
C GLN A 569 -23.29 34.88 2.91
N PHE A 570 -22.13 35.23 2.33
CA PHE A 570 -21.13 36.06 3.00
C PHE A 570 -20.66 37.22 2.12
N ARG A 571 -20.36 38.36 2.75
CA ARG A 571 -19.83 39.54 2.07
C ARG A 571 -18.31 39.52 2.00
N ASP A 572 -17.67 39.29 3.14
CA ASP A 572 -16.23 39.48 3.32
C ASP A 572 -15.54 38.13 3.53
N ALA A 573 -14.44 37.89 2.83
CA ALA A 573 -13.57 36.72 2.99
C ALA A 573 -12.14 37.14 3.35
N GLU A 574 -11.64 36.63 4.48
CA GLU A 574 -10.30 36.92 5.02
C GLU A 574 -9.54 35.62 5.26
N LEU A 575 -8.35 35.47 4.68
CA LEU A 575 -7.48 34.31 4.91
C LEU A 575 -6.77 34.46 6.26
N LEU A 576 -6.95 33.49 7.15
CA LEU A 576 -6.31 33.48 8.48
C LEU A 576 -4.95 32.77 8.48
N GLY A 577 -4.72 31.84 7.55
CA GLY A 577 -3.47 31.10 7.39
C GLY A 577 -3.72 29.63 7.01
N GLY A 578 -2.77 29.05 6.26
CA GLY A 578 -3.00 27.76 5.61
C GLY A 578 -4.19 27.85 4.65
N ASP A 579 -5.15 26.93 4.79
CA ASP A 579 -6.39 26.91 4.02
C ASP A 579 -7.61 27.39 4.84
N VAL A 580 -7.40 28.07 5.96
CA VAL A 580 -8.48 28.51 6.87
C VAL A 580 -8.89 29.96 6.60
N TRP A 581 -10.18 30.15 6.33
CA TRP A 581 -10.81 31.42 6.00
C TRP A 581 -11.84 31.84 7.05
N ARG A 582 -11.92 33.15 7.30
CA ARG A 582 -13.01 33.80 8.02
C ARG A 582 -13.95 34.46 7.00
N LEU A 583 -15.21 34.03 7.01
CA LEU A 583 -16.28 34.62 6.21
C LEU A 583 -17.21 35.41 7.14
N SER A 584 -17.50 36.67 6.80
CA SER A 584 -18.26 37.59 7.65
C SER A 584 -19.20 38.49 6.84
N GLY A 585 -20.05 39.25 7.56
CA GLY A 585 -21.20 39.94 6.97
C GLY A 585 -22.14 38.92 6.36
N LEU A 586 -22.79 38.12 7.21
CA LEU A 586 -23.54 36.94 6.77
C LEU A 586 -25.02 37.27 6.49
N LEU A 587 -25.61 36.64 5.47
CA LEU A 587 -27.06 36.48 5.35
C LEU A 587 -27.41 35.05 5.71
N ARG A 588 -28.19 34.86 6.77
CA ARG A 588 -28.45 33.55 7.38
C ARG A 588 -29.81 32.99 6.95
N GLY A 589 -29.95 31.67 6.98
CA GLY A 589 -31.23 30.97 6.80
C GLY A 589 -31.94 31.26 5.47
N GLN A 590 -31.18 31.51 4.40
CA GLN A 590 -31.75 31.86 3.10
C GLN A 590 -32.63 30.73 2.54
N GLN A 591 -33.61 31.08 1.71
CA GLN A 591 -34.55 30.15 1.08
C GLN A 591 -35.31 29.23 2.05
N GLY A 592 -35.70 29.76 3.22
CA GLY A 592 -36.52 29.05 4.19
C GLY A 592 -35.75 28.05 5.06
N THR A 593 -34.45 28.26 5.25
CA THR A 593 -33.56 27.41 6.06
C THR A 593 -33.30 27.98 7.46
N GLU A 594 -34.14 28.90 7.93
CA GLU A 594 -33.98 29.56 9.23
C GLU A 594 -34.02 28.56 10.41
N GLY A 595 -34.77 27.46 10.26
CA GLY A 595 -34.85 26.39 11.24
C GLY A 595 -33.61 25.46 11.28
N GLU A 596 -32.74 25.54 10.26
CA GLU A 596 -31.54 24.69 10.14
C GLU A 596 -30.28 25.40 10.69
N MET A 597 -30.45 26.59 11.29
CA MET A 597 -29.35 27.41 11.79
C MET A 597 -28.66 26.79 13.01
N GLY A 598 -27.33 26.71 12.91
CA GLY A 598 -26.49 26.23 14.00
C GLY A 598 -25.70 25.01 13.56
N ALA A 599 -24.38 25.08 13.64
CA ALA A 599 -23.52 24.01 13.16
C ALA A 599 -22.27 23.84 14.05
N GLY A 600 -21.99 22.59 14.42
CA GLY A 600 -20.81 22.18 15.16
C GLY A 600 -19.49 22.47 14.44
N ALA A 601 -18.39 22.58 15.21
CA ALA A 601 -17.07 22.47 14.61
C ALA A 601 -16.93 21.11 13.89
N GLY A 602 -16.30 21.11 12.71
CA GLY A 602 -16.20 19.95 11.82
C GLY A 602 -17.35 19.79 10.81
N ALA A 603 -18.43 20.59 10.94
CA ALA A 603 -19.55 20.57 10.01
C ALA A 603 -19.11 20.86 8.57
N VAL A 604 -19.73 20.16 7.62
CA VAL A 604 -19.44 20.30 6.19
C VAL A 604 -19.99 21.63 5.67
N VAL A 605 -19.17 22.32 4.88
CA VAL A 605 -19.54 23.50 4.12
C VAL A 605 -19.36 23.19 2.63
N VAL A 606 -20.37 23.51 1.82
CA VAL A 606 -20.34 23.35 0.36
C VAL A 606 -20.58 24.70 -0.27
N PHE A 607 -19.70 25.14 -1.16
CA PHE A 607 -19.91 26.37 -1.92
C PHE A 607 -20.90 26.09 -3.07
N LEU A 608 -21.93 26.92 -3.17
CA LEU A 608 -23.02 26.72 -4.12
C LEU A 608 -22.70 27.46 -5.43
N ASP A 609 -22.12 26.74 -6.39
CA ASP A 609 -21.76 27.25 -7.70
C ASP A 609 -22.03 26.21 -8.83
N GLU A 610 -21.61 26.53 -10.05
CA GLU A 610 -21.82 25.69 -11.24
C GLU A 610 -21.05 24.35 -11.25
N THR A 611 -20.14 24.14 -10.30
CA THR A 611 -19.34 22.89 -10.21
C THR A 611 -20.12 21.73 -9.58
N LEU A 612 -21.23 22.03 -8.89
CA LEU A 612 -22.09 21.02 -8.28
C LEU A 612 -22.90 20.27 -9.35
N ALA A 613 -23.00 18.95 -9.21
CA ALA A 613 -23.73 18.12 -10.16
C ALA A 613 -25.18 17.88 -9.70
N ARG A 614 -26.14 18.03 -10.61
CA ARG A 614 -27.54 17.66 -10.37
C ARG A 614 -27.72 16.15 -10.55
N LEU A 615 -28.37 15.51 -9.59
CA LEU A 615 -28.56 14.06 -9.56
C LEU A 615 -29.88 13.67 -10.21
N GLU A 616 -29.84 12.73 -11.16
CA GLU A 616 -31.05 12.14 -11.72
C GLU A 616 -31.77 11.27 -10.68
N VAL A 617 -32.95 11.70 -10.27
CA VAL A 617 -33.83 11.00 -9.32
C VAL A 617 -35.23 10.82 -9.91
N GLN A 618 -35.89 9.73 -9.56
CA GLN A 618 -37.27 9.44 -9.93
C GLN A 618 -38.22 9.84 -8.80
N ALA A 619 -39.44 10.27 -9.15
CA ALA A 619 -40.42 10.69 -8.15
C ALA A 619 -40.72 9.60 -7.08
N GLY A 620 -40.70 8.32 -7.48
CA GLY A 620 -40.90 7.18 -6.57
C GLY A 620 -39.72 6.87 -5.65
N GLU A 621 -38.54 7.44 -5.89
CA GLU A 621 -37.34 7.28 -5.03
C GLU A 621 -37.38 8.23 -3.82
N ARG A 622 -38.31 9.19 -3.80
CA ARG A 622 -38.45 10.15 -2.71
C ARG A 622 -38.76 9.45 -1.38
N GLY A 623 -37.99 9.79 -0.35
CA GLY A 623 -38.11 9.24 0.99
C GLY A 623 -37.52 7.84 1.16
N LEU A 624 -36.98 7.23 0.09
CA LEU A 624 -36.29 5.95 0.17
C LEU A 624 -34.80 6.16 0.46
N PRO A 625 -34.21 5.41 1.39
CA PRO A 625 -32.76 5.39 1.55
C PRO A 625 -32.13 4.69 0.35
N MET A 626 -31.18 5.35 -0.31
CA MET A 626 -30.44 4.82 -1.45
C MET A 626 -28.94 4.84 -1.19
N LEU A 627 -28.24 3.92 -1.82
CA LEU A 627 -26.79 3.86 -1.86
C LEU A 627 -26.28 4.72 -3.01
N TRP A 628 -25.28 5.55 -2.73
CA TRP A 628 -24.63 6.41 -3.71
C TRP A 628 -23.12 6.20 -3.70
N ARG A 629 -22.50 6.17 -4.88
CA ARG A 629 -21.05 6.10 -5.04
C ARG A 629 -20.53 7.14 -6.00
N ALA A 630 -19.37 7.73 -5.71
CA ALA A 630 -18.67 8.65 -6.62
C ALA A 630 -17.22 8.23 -6.80
N GLY A 631 -16.75 8.22 -8.05
CA GLY A 631 -15.38 7.85 -8.41
C GLY A 631 -15.07 8.12 -9.89
N PRO A 632 -13.90 7.68 -10.40
CA PRO A 632 -13.45 8.00 -11.75
C PRO A 632 -14.44 7.61 -12.84
N ALA A 633 -14.72 8.53 -13.76
CA ALA A 633 -15.61 8.25 -14.89
C ALA A 633 -15.05 7.10 -15.76
N GLY A 634 -15.92 6.15 -16.12
CA GLY A 634 -15.56 4.97 -16.91
C GLY A 634 -15.02 3.78 -16.10
N ALA A 635 -14.80 3.92 -14.80
CA ALA A 635 -14.48 2.79 -13.91
C ALA A 635 -15.75 2.09 -13.41
N PRO A 636 -15.72 0.78 -13.12
CA PRO A 636 -16.79 0.10 -12.40
C PRO A 636 -17.03 0.75 -11.03
N PRO A 637 -18.28 0.94 -10.56
CA PRO A 637 -18.59 1.70 -9.35
C PRO A 637 -18.28 0.93 -8.06
N GLY A 638 -16.99 0.71 -7.78
CA GLY A 638 -16.49 0.02 -6.59
C GLY A 638 -14.96 0.02 -6.48
N GLY A 639 -14.45 -0.32 -5.29
CA GLY A 639 -13.02 -0.33 -4.96
C GLY A 639 -12.53 0.98 -4.32
N ASP A 640 -11.24 1.04 -4.01
CA ASP A 640 -10.62 2.09 -3.18
C ASP A 640 -10.63 3.51 -3.81
N GLY A 641 -10.98 3.61 -5.10
CA GLY A 641 -11.17 4.88 -5.81
C GLY A 641 -12.57 5.47 -5.72
N PHE A 642 -13.50 4.85 -4.96
CA PHE A 642 -14.88 5.29 -4.84
C PHE A 642 -15.25 5.65 -3.40
N SER A 643 -15.93 6.78 -3.23
CA SER A 643 -16.61 7.13 -1.99
C SER A 643 -18.03 6.61 -2.00
N GLU A 644 -18.54 6.23 -0.84
CA GLU A 644 -19.89 5.69 -0.65
C GLU A 644 -20.65 6.48 0.40
N ALA A 645 -21.94 6.73 0.15
CA ALA A 645 -22.84 7.32 1.13
C ALA A 645 -24.26 6.77 0.99
N ALA A 646 -24.94 6.61 2.13
CA ALA A 646 -26.38 6.46 2.16
C ALA A 646 -27.05 7.85 2.14
N PHE A 647 -28.04 8.04 1.27
CA PHE A 647 -28.76 9.31 1.16
C PHE A 647 -30.24 9.08 0.89
N THR A 648 -31.08 9.79 1.65
CA THR A 648 -32.53 9.78 1.50
C THR A 648 -32.96 11.16 1.01
N TRP A 649 -33.35 11.25 -0.26
CA TRP A 649 -33.87 12.48 -0.84
C TRP A 649 -35.30 12.71 -0.33
N ARG A 650 -35.51 13.79 0.45
CA ARG A 650 -36.80 14.17 1.05
C ARG A 650 -37.59 15.11 0.14
N GLY A 651 -36.96 15.73 -0.85
CA GLY A 651 -37.57 16.71 -1.74
C GLY A 651 -37.75 18.06 -1.06
N VAL A 652 -36.75 18.53 -0.31
CA VAL A 652 -36.78 19.81 0.43
C VAL A 652 -37.10 20.97 -0.50
N HIS A 653 -36.70 20.89 -1.76
CA HIS A 653 -37.10 21.80 -2.82
C HIS A 653 -38.59 22.14 -2.81
N ASP A 654 -39.45 21.14 -2.57
CA ASP A 654 -40.90 21.26 -2.59
C ASP A 654 -41.56 21.57 -1.24
N ARG A 655 -40.76 21.62 -0.16
CA ARG A 655 -41.21 21.85 1.22
C ARG A 655 -41.70 23.29 1.41
N PRO A 656 -42.98 23.55 1.70
CA PRO A 656 -43.44 24.89 2.03
C PRO A 656 -42.65 25.50 3.18
N TRP A 657 -42.35 26.79 3.07
CA TRP A 657 -41.67 27.55 4.12
C TRP A 657 -42.62 27.81 5.30
N ALA A 658 -42.05 28.06 6.48
CA ALA A 658 -42.83 28.39 7.67
C ALA A 658 -43.59 29.71 7.46
N PRO A 659 -44.91 29.77 7.68
CA PRO A 659 -45.68 31.00 7.57
C PRO A 659 -45.03 32.18 8.32
N ALA A 660 -45.07 33.36 7.73
CA ALA A 660 -44.48 34.55 8.33
C ALA A 660 -45.46 35.21 9.33
N HIS A 661 -44.92 36.00 10.26
CA HIS A 661 -45.70 36.86 11.15
C HIS A 661 -46.84 36.16 11.93
N LEU A 662 -46.62 34.92 12.38
CA LEU A 662 -47.57 34.24 13.25
C LEU A 662 -47.77 35.05 14.54
N THR A 663 -49.00 35.50 14.76
CA THR A 663 -49.40 36.29 15.91
C THR A 663 -50.60 35.65 16.61
N VAL A 664 -50.62 35.76 17.92
CA VAL A 664 -51.72 35.30 18.79
C VAL A 664 -52.26 36.54 19.51
N THR A 665 -53.56 36.79 19.39
CA THR A 665 -54.23 37.90 20.06
C THR A 665 -55.39 37.38 20.92
N ALA A 666 -55.42 37.78 22.18
CA ALA A 666 -56.52 37.45 23.09
C ALA A 666 -57.77 38.30 22.78
N GLU A 667 -58.93 37.66 22.71
CA GLU A 667 -60.23 38.30 22.45
C GLU A 667 -61.30 37.70 23.36
N ASP A 668 -62.44 38.39 23.54
CA ASP A 668 -63.54 37.96 24.43
C ASP A 668 -64.08 36.54 24.11
N GLY A 669 -63.84 36.05 22.89
CA GLY A 669 -64.24 34.72 22.42
C GLY A 669 -63.14 33.64 22.40
N GLY A 670 -61.90 33.94 22.84
CA GLY A 670 -60.78 32.99 22.84
C GLY A 670 -59.44 33.59 22.41
N ARG A 671 -58.80 33.01 21.38
CA ARG A 671 -57.55 33.49 20.76
C ARG A 671 -57.73 33.60 19.24
N ARG A 672 -57.44 34.78 18.67
CA ARG A 672 -57.31 34.97 17.22
C ARG A 672 -55.87 34.73 16.81
N LEU A 673 -55.71 33.89 15.79
CA LEU A 673 -54.43 33.54 15.19
C LEU A 673 -54.38 34.17 13.80
N CYS A 674 -53.28 34.86 13.47
CA CYS A 674 -53.05 35.44 12.15
C CYS A 674 -51.62 35.13 11.70
N TRP A 675 -51.42 34.87 10.42
CA TRP A 675 -50.11 34.66 9.80
C TRP A 675 -50.13 35.12 8.34
N ILE A 676 -49.01 34.99 7.64
CA ILE A 676 -48.89 35.30 6.20
C ILE A 676 -48.29 34.08 5.51
N ALA A 677 -48.93 33.63 4.42
CA ALA A 677 -48.42 32.57 3.57
C ALA A 677 -47.08 32.97 2.95
N ARG A 678 -46.18 31.99 2.77
CA ARG A 678 -44.94 32.22 2.02
C ARG A 678 -44.99 31.46 0.70
N THR A 679 -44.54 32.11 -0.37
CA THR A 679 -44.27 31.43 -1.64
C THR A 679 -42.78 31.19 -1.80
N ARG A 680 -42.42 30.07 -2.43
CA ARG A 680 -41.04 29.64 -2.67
C ARG A 680 -40.49 30.11 -4.02
N ARG A 681 -41.40 30.47 -4.93
CA ARG A 681 -41.09 30.87 -6.30
C ARG A 681 -41.80 32.19 -6.60
N GLU A 682 -41.11 33.06 -7.32
CA GLU A 682 -41.62 34.37 -7.77
C GLU A 682 -42.17 35.28 -6.65
N GLY A 683 -41.79 35.06 -5.38
CA GLY A 683 -42.25 35.84 -4.23
C GLY A 683 -41.59 37.20 -4.06
N ASP A 684 -40.44 37.42 -4.70
CA ASP A 684 -39.61 38.61 -4.49
C ASP A 684 -39.90 39.75 -5.48
N ARG A 685 -40.97 39.64 -6.28
CA ARG A 685 -41.39 40.71 -7.20
C ARG A 685 -42.01 41.87 -6.42
N TRP A 686 -41.44 43.06 -6.59
CA TRP A 686 -41.90 44.30 -5.92
C TRP A 686 -43.00 45.04 -6.71
N ASP A 687 -43.27 44.65 -7.95
CA ASP A 687 -44.14 45.33 -8.90
C ASP A 687 -45.55 44.70 -9.03
N GLY A 688 -45.89 43.70 -8.20
CA GLY A 688 -47.20 43.05 -8.20
C GLY A 688 -47.50 42.28 -6.92
N GLU A 689 -48.74 41.78 -6.79
CA GLU A 689 -49.10 40.85 -5.72
C GLU A 689 -48.43 39.50 -5.96
N THR A 690 -47.86 38.92 -4.89
CA THR A 690 -47.24 37.59 -4.94
C THR A 690 -48.27 36.53 -5.34
N GLN A 691 -47.87 35.57 -6.18
CA GLN A 691 -48.74 34.45 -6.53
C GLN A 691 -49.14 33.68 -5.25
N ALA A 692 -50.45 33.64 -4.97
CA ALA A 692 -50.97 32.92 -3.82
C ALA A 692 -50.71 31.41 -3.96
N SER A 693 -50.45 30.75 -2.83
CA SER A 693 -50.38 29.29 -2.77
C SER A 693 -51.75 28.69 -3.13
N ASP A 694 -51.79 27.78 -4.11
CA ASP A 694 -53.03 27.08 -4.52
C ASP A 694 -52.90 25.56 -4.28
N PRO A 695 -53.76 24.96 -3.43
CA PRO A 695 -54.75 25.58 -2.57
C PRO A 695 -54.09 26.28 -1.37
N LEU A 696 -54.74 27.33 -0.88
CA LEU A 696 -54.37 27.99 0.36
C LEU A 696 -54.88 27.15 1.53
N ARG A 697 -54.01 26.34 2.13
CA ARG A 697 -54.38 25.41 3.20
C ARG A 697 -53.30 25.35 4.28
N PHE A 698 -53.72 25.43 5.53
CA PHE A 698 -52.86 25.44 6.71
C PHE A 698 -53.31 24.41 7.73
N ARG A 699 -52.36 23.89 8.50
CA ARG A 699 -52.60 23.07 9.69
C ARG A 699 -52.15 23.84 10.90
N VAL A 700 -53.06 24.00 11.85
CA VAL A 700 -52.83 24.64 13.14
C VAL A 700 -52.79 23.54 14.20
N ARG A 701 -51.70 23.49 14.97
CA ARG A 701 -51.54 22.59 16.12
C ARG A 701 -51.41 23.41 17.39
N MET A 702 -52.14 23.03 18.42
CA MET A 702 -51.97 23.54 19.77
C MET A 702 -51.13 22.53 20.54
N LEU A 703 -50.10 23.02 21.23
CA LEU A 703 -49.15 22.20 21.97
C LEU A 703 -49.14 22.61 23.45
N ASP A 704 -49.14 21.63 24.35
CA ASP A 704 -48.73 21.78 25.74
C ASP A 704 -47.35 21.11 25.91
N GLY A 705 -46.31 21.93 26.02
CA GLY A 705 -44.94 21.43 25.87
C GLY A 705 -44.75 20.84 24.48
N GLU A 706 -44.44 19.55 24.39
CA GLU A 706 -44.31 18.81 23.11
C GLU A 706 -45.59 18.08 22.69
N ALA A 707 -46.57 17.95 23.59
CA ALA A 707 -47.79 17.20 23.34
C ALA A 707 -48.78 18.01 22.49
N VAL A 708 -49.27 17.44 21.40
CA VAL A 708 -50.33 18.06 20.60
C VAL A 708 -51.68 17.83 21.30
N VAL A 709 -52.26 18.89 21.85
CA VAL A 709 -53.57 18.85 22.51
C VAL A 709 -54.71 19.04 21.52
N ARG A 710 -54.47 19.74 20.41
CA ARG A 710 -55.43 19.92 19.32
C ARG A 710 -54.74 20.12 17.98
N ALA A 711 -55.37 19.66 16.91
CA ALA A 711 -54.97 19.97 15.55
C ALA A 711 -56.19 20.15 14.65
N PHE A 712 -56.18 21.18 13.82
CA PHE A 712 -57.22 21.44 12.83
C PHE A 712 -56.64 22.14 11.59
N GLU A 713 -57.42 22.22 10.54
CA GLU A 713 -57.01 22.80 9.26
C GLU A 713 -57.89 24.00 8.90
N VAL A 714 -57.29 24.97 8.21
CA VAL A 714 -57.98 26.17 7.73
C VAL A 714 -57.53 26.54 6.33
N GLU A 715 -58.43 27.15 5.57
CA GLU A 715 -58.20 27.62 4.19
C GLU A 715 -58.04 29.15 4.12
N ALA A 716 -57.65 29.76 5.23
CA ALA A 716 -57.42 31.19 5.37
C ALA A 716 -56.16 31.44 6.22
N GLU A 717 -55.57 32.62 6.07
CA GLU A 717 -54.40 33.08 6.85
C GLU A 717 -54.76 33.50 8.30
N THR A 718 -55.93 33.08 8.77
CA THR A 718 -56.42 33.33 10.12
C THR A 718 -57.21 32.13 10.64
N ALA A 719 -57.16 31.93 11.96
CA ALA A 719 -57.96 30.97 12.68
C ALA A 719 -58.44 31.55 14.02
N VAL A 720 -59.58 31.05 14.50
CA VAL A 720 -60.07 31.34 15.85
C VAL A 720 -59.98 30.07 16.67
N TYR A 721 -59.27 30.15 17.79
CA TYR A 721 -59.25 29.12 18.82
C TYR A 721 -60.19 29.57 19.94
N ASP A 722 -61.40 29.01 19.96
CA ASP A 722 -62.46 29.51 20.82
C ASP A 722 -62.21 29.20 22.30
N ALA A 723 -62.86 29.98 23.16
CA ALA A 723 -62.68 29.88 24.61
C ALA A 723 -63.10 28.52 25.20
N GLY A 724 -64.02 27.80 24.56
CA GLY A 724 -64.45 26.47 25.00
C GLY A 724 -63.38 25.43 24.73
N ASP A 725 -62.83 25.44 23.51
CA ASP A 725 -61.70 24.61 23.12
C ASP A 725 -60.44 24.92 23.94
N LEU A 726 -60.16 26.21 24.19
CA LEU A 726 -59.07 26.65 25.07
C LEU A 726 -59.19 26.08 26.49
N ALA A 727 -60.39 26.15 27.08
CA ALA A 727 -60.64 25.64 28.43
C ALA A 727 -60.60 24.10 28.51
N ALA A 728 -60.99 23.42 27.43
CA ALA A 728 -60.94 21.95 27.35
C ALA A 728 -59.50 21.44 27.24
N ASP A 729 -58.68 22.09 26.41
CA ASP A 729 -57.31 21.64 26.16
C ASP A 729 -56.34 22.11 27.26
N PHE A 730 -56.61 23.27 27.87
CA PHE A 730 -55.79 23.86 28.95
C PHE A 730 -56.63 24.11 30.21
N PRO A 731 -57.08 23.06 30.92
CA PRO A 731 -57.96 23.20 32.10
C PRO A 731 -57.28 23.91 33.28
N GLY A 732 -55.93 23.93 33.31
CA GLY A 732 -55.12 24.65 34.29
C GLY A 732 -54.83 26.12 33.92
N GLY A 733 -55.28 26.58 32.75
CA GLY A 733 -54.89 27.85 32.16
C GLY A 733 -53.68 27.72 31.22
N VAL A 734 -53.42 28.79 30.47
CA VAL A 734 -52.31 28.88 29.50
C VAL A 734 -51.07 29.42 30.21
N ASP A 735 -49.95 28.71 30.13
CA ASP A 735 -48.64 29.19 30.57
C ASP A 735 -47.64 29.28 29.39
N TYR A 736 -46.35 29.38 29.67
CA TYR A 736 -45.32 29.52 28.64
C TYR A 736 -45.01 28.21 27.88
N SER A 737 -45.47 27.04 28.35
CA SER A 737 -45.36 25.77 27.63
C SER A 737 -46.34 25.69 26.46
N ALA A 738 -47.43 26.45 26.55
CA ALA A 738 -48.52 26.43 25.59
C ALA A 738 -48.12 27.17 24.30
N ARG A 739 -48.09 26.45 23.19
CA ARG A 739 -47.63 26.95 21.89
C ARG A 739 -48.65 26.67 20.79
N VAL A 740 -48.66 27.52 19.79
CA VAL A 740 -49.35 27.27 18.53
C VAL A 740 -48.31 27.08 17.43
N ALA A 741 -48.50 26.06 16.61
CA ALA A 741 -47.68 25.79 15.44
C ALA A 741 -48.55 25.80 14.17
N VAL A 742 -48.12 26.51 13.14
CA VAL A 742 -48.84 26.64 11.87
C VAL A 742 -47.93 26.21 10.72
N SER A 743 -48.37 25.25 9.91
CA SER A 743 -47.69 24.81 8.69
C SER A 743 -48.57 25.02 7.45
N GLN A 744 -47.97 25.47 6.36
CA GLN A 744 -48.61 25.56 5.05
C GLN A 744 -48.56 24.22 4.31
N TRP A 745 -49.59 23.88 3.55
CA TRP A 745 -49.67 22.67 2.73
C TRP A 745 -49.17 22.91 1.30
N SER A 746 -48.61 21.86 0.67
CA SER A 746 -48.51 21.77 -0.79
C SER A 746 -48.95 20.39 -1.30
N PRO A 747 -49.49 20.29 -2.53
CA PRO A 747 -49.84 19.00 -3.14
C PRO A 747 -48.65 18.04 -3.28
N VAL A 748 -47.46 18.60 -3.54
CA VAL A 748 -46.26 17.81 -3.85
C VAL A 748 -45.57 17.34 -2.57
N PHE A 749 -45.46 18.18 -1.54
CA PHE A 749 -44.70 17.87 -0.32
C PHE A 749 -45.59 17.47 0.87
N GLY A 750 -46.81 17.98 0.94
CA GLY A 750 -47.65 17.91 2.14
C GLY A 750 -47.40 19.10 3.06
N TRP A 751 -47.36 18.87 4.38
CA TRP A 751 -47.16 19.92 5.38
C TRP A 751 -45.69 20.38 5.42
N GLY A 752 -45.48 21.69 5.27
CA GLY A 752 -44.16 22.30 5.33
C GLY A 752 -43.66 22.57 6.75
N VAL A 753 -42.68 23.48 6.84
CA VAL A 753 -42.11 23.91 8.12
C VAL A 753 -43.15 24.65 8.95
N GLU A 754 -43.07 24.53 10.26
CA GLU A 754 -44.00 25.18 11.18
C GLU A 754 -43.47 26.51 11.69
N ALA A 755 -44.31 27.54 11.63
CA ALA A 755 -44.15 28.74 12.41
C ALA A 755 -44.71 28.49 13.81
N VAL A 756 -43.95 28.84 14.86
CA VAL A 756 -44.34 28.58 16.26
C VAL A 756 -44.41 29.89 17.04
N ALA A 757 -45.49 30.07 17.80
CA ALA A 757 -45.66 31.18 18.72
C ALA A 757 -46.16 30.69 20.09
N VAL A 758 -45.87 31.45 21.14
CA VAL A 758 -46.46 31.20 22.47
C VAL A 758 -47.93 31.59 22.43
N LEU A 759 -48.78 30.76 23.04
CA LEU A 759 -50.24 30.95 23.07
C LEU A 759 -50.71 31.96 24.13
N GLY A 760 -49.89 32.13 25.17
CA GLY A 760 -50.11 32.96 26.37
C GLY A 760 -50.32 34.44 26.11
#